data_AF-A0A8C1XXV7-F1
#
_entry.id   AF-A0A8C1XXV7-F1
#
_cell.length_a   1.000
_cell.length_b   1.000
_cell.length_c   1.000
_cell.angle_alpha   90.00
_cell.angle_beta   90.00
_cell.angle_gamma   90.00
#
_symmetry.space_group_name_H-M   'P 1'
#
loop_
_entity.id
_entity.type
_entity.pdbx_description
1 polymer ?
#
loop_
_entity_poly.entity_id
_entity_poly.type
_entity_poly.pdbx_seq_one_letter_code
_entity_poly.pdbx_strand_id
1 'polypeptide(L)'
;MATGTGTGWQQSYSAAPGISSPAAAAASAAASGSGTSPSSTSSHLLYESALTMEYTQDLHLKMSKKIAQLTKVIYALNTKNDEHEDAIQSLKDVHDEEVQHILTEAREKILHYKSKIGDEADLKRRLQSLEESVELHEHMKRQALAEFEMYRQRVEDTQLCTEAQHTQRVVSMSREVEDMRHEFEEKLRSFSQVQAQFEQEKRRALEELKSVHRQEVQELLESQQNQSASSSLEQEKLAELHRTELESLMERVEELTQDKVRLVEEYEAKLSKAQGFYERELEAMRRTQQLTTENLLAWRRTEVELRKEFQVQESALQRTLCKLRAELHRAQDEARESRDKTNRLQASLNNAEVTIKELHKQLEEAIQDGEIWVMQLKDTEYELEGSRDRVQQQANEILHKASQIGSLQATQMSHEATIRDLGSEQNRLKEKILQREEERERLQKQIQTLEEQQQQKILNLEKSLCEEKQNYEMELARIRAKYEEETACLKESQAESLEELKEKHRVQQEGARSAAEREKNQLLSEMRQQFDIRRLSLEEQRNHLQQQLETIREELTTKLNMANQEVSHLKDLVKESEKNLDTAENHISCLKDSQEKLFIELDATRARVRETSNLLTDLQEEIETQKQQHEARVIAIKTEEKQKMDKITKELDLKWTDALRAELKGLREELTAEHQAEKQVTLTQLSQQRDLELMAARESWQRKVEDLLEQISLLKQSLELQMSQSKSALQQLQAQFSQEREHLAQQLQELALEHQHRECHLQEAHCCAIQDMEEAQQMELRDLEERLEQEQREELHTLNEAHRQTLEILQQQSDQELQTLRFELEDEGKAMLASLRSELNHLHATAIEHLRQVHFKENNAAKRELDDTIERCKEHEQDLLGRISDLRQEVSCRKNRIADLDHEIHSLNETISTLTKELELKGKEILRVRSEANLHIRAHEQDLSKRLEREIEELNASHNRETQIMLSDFNKAQELLKDKISALQILLEGTEEKFRNRESRPEDLQVIAGLREIVSEREALVKKLVDDKKFYQLELVNREPGFNKVFNTNPNVGVINPLIKPS
;
A
#
# COMPACT_ATOMS: atom_id res chain seq x y z
N MET A 1 -7.06 -40.49 -25.85
CA MET A 1 -7.22 -40.00 -27.24
C MET A 1 -5.84 -39.52 -27.66
N ALA A 2 -5.14 -40.17 -28.60
CA ALA A 2 -5.40 -40.29 -30.05
C ALA A 2 -4.69 -39.17 -30.85
N THR A 3 -3.68 -39.59 -31.65
CA THR A 3 -3.25 -39.06 -32.98
C THR A 3 -2.99 -37.54 -33.18
N GLY A 4 -1.88 -37.10 -33.79
CA GLY A 4 -0.71 -37.84 -34.28
C GLY A 4 0.22 -37.02 -35.21
N THR A 5 1.27 -37.68 -35.72
CA THR A 5 1.85 -37.62 -37.10
C THR A 5 2.43 -36.31 -37.68
N GLY A 6 3.66 -36.39 -38.23
CA GLY A 6 4.24 -35.37 -39.14
C GLY A 6 5.77 -35.17 -39.08
N THR A 7 6.61 -36.20 -39.18
CA THR A 7 7.39 -36.57 -40.40
C THR A 7 8.36 -35.53 -41.01
N GLY A 8 9.67 -35.87 -41.06
CA GLY A 8 10.35 -35.93 -42.37
C GLY A 8 11.89 -35.76 -42.48
N TRP A 9 12.58 -36.86 -42.85
CA TRP A 9 13.78 -36.99 -43.75
C TRP A 9 15.08 -36.17 -43.42
N GLN A 10 16.32 -36.54 -43.79
CA GLN A 10 16.82 -37.51 -44.78
C GLN A 10 18.28 -38.02 -44.51
N GLN A 11 18.54 -39.33 -44.70
CA GLN A 11 19.81 -40.05 -45.10
C GLN A 11 21.19 -39.67 -44.48
N SER A 12 22.03 -40.64 -44.07
CA SER A 12 22.86 -41.41 -45.05
C SER A 12 23.58 -42.69 -44.54
N TYR A 13 23.49 -43.75 -45.36
CA TYR A 13 24.38 -44.94 -45.57
C TYR A 13 24.61 -46.07 -44.52
N SER A 14 24.49 -47.31 -45.05
CA SER A 14 24.84 -48.70 -44.63
C SER A 14 25.28 -49.05 -43.19
N ALA A 15 24.67 -50.00 -42.44
CA ALA A 15 24.29 -51.42 -42.67
C ALA A 15 25.46 -52.42 -42.46
N ALA A 16 25.49 -53.24 -41.39
CA ALA A 16 24.75 -54.50 -41.10
C ALA A 16 25.61 -55.76 -41.45
N PRO A 17 25.44 -56.98 -40.87
CA PRO A 17 24.32 -57.55 -40.08
C PRO A 17 24.64 -57.72 -38.57
N GLY A 18 23.77 -58.25 -37.70
CA GLY A 18 22.38 -58.71 -37.85
C GLY A 18 22.12 -60.10 -37.25
N ILE A 19 21.62 -60.15 -36.00
CA ILE A 19 21.28 -61.38 -35.25
C ILE A 19 19.90 -61.19 -34.60
N SER A 20 18.99 -62.15 -34.75
CA SER A 20 17.81 -62.29 -33.87
C SER A 20 17.14 -63.66 -33.99
N SER A 21 16.34 -64.02 -32.98
CA SER A 21 15.23 -64.98 -33.07
C SER A 21 15.63 -66.49 -33.12
N PRO A 22 14.70 -67.46 -32.94
CA PRO A 22 14.49 -68.00 -31.59
C PRO A 22 14.19 -69.53 -31.50
N ALA A 23 13.89 -69.98 -30.28
CA ALA A 23 12.91 -71.00 -29.89
C ALA A 23 12.78 -72.35 -30.65
N ALA A 24 13.07 -73.42 -29.90
CA ALA A 24 12.25 -74.63 -29.72
C ALA A 24 12.05 -75.68 -30.86
N ALA A 25 12.59 -76.87 -30.55
CA ALA A 25 11.96 -78.20 -30.66
C ALA A 25 12.03 -79.05 -31.97
N ALA A 26 12.21 -80.35 -31.70
CA ALA A 26 11.80 -81.55 -32.46
C ALA A 26 12.66 -82.10 -33.65
N ALA A 27 13.21 -83.30 -33.38
CA ALA A 27 13.15 -84.52 -34.20
C ALA A 27 14.12 -84.78 -35.41
N SER A 28 15.08 -85.66 -35.13
CA SER A 28 15.33 -86.97 -35.82
C SER A 28 16.24 -87.09 -37.07
N ALA A 29 17.09 -88.13 -37.00
CA ALA A 29 17.74 -88.92 -38.06
C ALA A 29 18.78 -88.26 -39.01
N ALA A 30 19.83 -88.95 -39.50
CA ALA A 30 20.52 -90.19 -39.06
C ALA A 30 21.87 -90.39 -39.82
N ALA A 31 22.78 -91.20 -39.25
CA ALA A 31 23.96 -91.83 -39.90
C ALA A 31 25.14 -90.90 -40.33
N SER A 32 26.42 -91.32 -40.42
CA SER A 32 27.08 -92.62 -40.14
C SER A 32 28.62 -92.52 -39.97
N GLY A 33 29.20 -93.32 -39.06
CA GLY A 33 30.64 -93.68 -38.97
C GLY A 33 31.59 -92.63 -38.34
N SER A 34 32.74 -92.97 -37.75
CA SER A 34 33.32 -94.23 -37.22
C SER A 34 34.56 -93.85 -36.37
N GLY A 35 34.76 -94.32 -35.13
CA GLY A 35 35.51 -95.55 -34.78
C GLY A 35 37.05 -95.32 -34.73
N THR A 36 37.85 -95.78 -33.75
CA THR A 36 37.65 -96.72 -32.62
C THR A 36 38.67 -96.51 -31.48
N SER A 37 38.41 -97.12 -30.31
CA SER A 37 39.30 -97.23 -29.13
C SER A 37 40.53 -98.15 -29.35
N PRO A 38 41.41 -98.36 -28.34
CA PRO A 38 41.22 -99.55 -27.48
C PRO A 38 41.62 -99.38 -25.98
N SER A 39 41.47 -100.47 -25.20
CA SER A 39 41.70 -100.57 -23.75
C SER A 39 42.83 -101.56 -23.38
N SER A 40 43.05 -101.79 -22.09
CA SER A 40 44.08 -102.66 -21.49
C SER A 40 43.93 -104.17 -21.76
N THR A 41 45.03 -104.94 -21.69
CA THR A 41 45.35 -105.89 -20.57
C THR A 41 46.49 -106.90 -20.92
N SER A 42 47.44 -107.08 -19.98
CA SER A 42 48.44 -108.17 -19.75
C SER A 42 48.60 -109.38 -20.71
N SER A 43 49.86 -109.81 -21.02
CA SER A 43 50.52 -110.97 -20.34
C SER A 43 51.80 -111.59 -21.00
N HIS A 44 52.73 -112.01 -20.12
CA HIS A 44 53.67 -113.17 -20.17
C HIS A 44 54.95 -113.33 -21.07
N LEU A 45 55.89 -114.07 -20.44
CA LEU A 45 57.28 -114.49 -20.72
C LEU A 45 57.70 -115.06 -22.11
N LEU A 46 58.98 -114.88 -22.49
CA LEU A 46 60.11 -115.86 -22.51
C LEU A 46 61.42 -115.15 -22.97
N TYR A 47 62.63 -115.41 -22.42
CA TYR A 47 63.64 -116.42 -22.85
C TYR A 47 63.90 -116.44 -24.37
N GLU A 48 65.11 -116.31 -24.93
CA GLU A 48 66.51 -116.34 -24.41
C GLU A 48 67.43 -115.61 -25.48
N SER A 49 68.76 -115.43 -25.45
CA SER A 49 69.89 -115.94 -24.63
C SER A 49 71.14 -114.99 -24.67
N ALA A 50 72.32 -115.56 -24.35
CA ALA A 50 73.63 -115.00 -24.03
C ALA A 50 74.40 -114.21 -25.12
N LEU A 51 75.26 -113.29 -24.65
CA LEU A 51 76.72 -113.52 -24.76
C LEU A 51 77.47 -113.01 -23.53
N THR A 52 78.62 -113.61 -23.23
CA THR A 52 79.33 -113.51 -21.94
C THR A 52 80.40 -112.40 -21.89
N MET A 53 80.40 -111.64 -20.80
CA MET A 53 81.63 -111.07 -20.22
C MET A 53 81.65 -111.34 -18.71
N GLU A 54 82.79 -111.74 -18.16
CA GLU A 54 82.94 -112.07 -16.74
C GLU A 54 82.96 -110.81 -15.87
N TYR A 55 81.77 -110.30 -15.55
CA TYR A 55 81.60 -109.21 -14.59
C TYR A 55 81.74 -109.77 -13.17
N THR A 56 82.92 -109.61 -12.56
CA THR A 56 83.16 -110.09 -11.20
C THR A 56 82.18 -109.44 -10.20
N GLN A 57 81.76 -110.22 -9.20
CA GLN A 57 80.67 -109.82 -8.29
C GLN A 57 80.97 -108.51 -7.55
N ASP A 58 82.24 -108.24 -7.24
CA ASP A 58 82.73 -106.98 -6.68
C ASP A 58 82.64 -105.79 -7.66
N LEU A 59 82.87 -106.00 -8.97
CA LEU A 59 82.70 -104.96 -9.98
C LEU A 59 81.21 -104.63 -10.19
N HIS A 60 80.33 -105.63 -10.17
CA HIS A 60 78.88 -105.40 -10.17
C HIS A 60 78.45 -104.61 -8.93
N LEU A 61 78.92 -104.98 -7.74
CA LEU A 61 78.57 -104.31 -6.49
C LEU A 61 79.12 -102.87 -6.42
N LYS A 62 80.30 -102.62 -7.03
CA LYS A 62 80.85 -101.27 -7.24
C LYS A 62 80.02 -100.46 -8.25
N MET A 63 79.55 -101.06 -9.35
CA MET A 63 78.57 -100.41 -10.24
C MET A 63 77.28 -100.08 -9.49
N SER A 64 76.65 -101.04 -8.80
CA SER A 64 75.41 -100.82 -8.06
C SER A 64 75.54 -99.70 -7.01
N LYS A 65 76.69 -99.60 -6.31
CA LYS A 65 76.97 -98.48 -5.40
C LYS A 65 77.12 -97.15 -6.13
N LYS A 66 77.80 -97.11 -7.29
CA LYS A 66 77.94 -95.89 -8.10
C LYS A 66 76.60 -95.45 -8.71
N ILE A 67 75.79 -96.40 -9.18
CA ILE A 67 74.43 -96.18 -9.67
C ILE A 67 73.57 -95.63 -8.52
N ALA A 68 73.54 -96.28 -7.35
CA ALA A 68 72.78 -95.79 -6.20
C ALA A 68 73.23 -94.39 -5.71
N GLN A 69 74.54 -94.08 -5.74
CA GLN A 69 75.04 -92.73 -5.47
C GLN A 69 74.58 -91.73 -6.54
N LEU A 70 74.66 -92.07 -7.83
CA LEU A 70 74.17 -91.22 -8.92
C LEU A 70 72.66 -91.03 -8.84
N THR A 71 71.86 -92.07 -8.60
CA THR A 71 70.41 -91.98 -8.37
C THR A 71 70.10 -91.09 -7.16
N LYS A 72 70.85 -91.19 -6.06
CA LYS A 72 70.65 -90.32 -4.90
C LYS A 72 71.03 -88.86 -5.17
N VAL A 73 72.08 -88.60 -5.96
CA VAL A 73 72.47 -87.24 -6.37
C VAL A 73 71.49 -86.66 -7.39
N ILE A 74 71.02 -87.46 -8.36
CA ILE A 74 69.97 -87.07 -9.32
C ILE A 74 68.67 -86.79 -8.58
N TYR A 75 68.25 -87.64 -7.64
CA TYR A 75 67.06 -87.38 -6.82
C TYR A 75 67.18 -86.08 -6.01
N ALA A 76 68.33 -85.85 -5.36
CA ALA A 76 68.57 -84.62 -4.60
C ALA A 76 68.72 -83.37 -5.47
N LEU A 77 69.21 -83.49 -6.70
CA LEU A 77 69.25 -82.40 -7.69
C LEU A 77 67.87 -82.13 -8.29
N ASN A 78 67.09 -83.16 -8.60
CA ASN A 78 65.71 -83.04 -9.07
C ASN A 78 64.84 -82.42 -7.99
N THR A 79 64.79 -82.99 -6.77
CA THR A 79 64.01 -82.41 -5.66
C THR A 79 64.37 -80.96 -5.41
N LYS A 80 65.65 -80.59 -5.53
CA LYS A 80 66.08 -79.19 -5.39
C LYS A 80 65.73 -78.31 -6.62
N ASN A 81 65.65 -78.89 -7.81
CA ASN A 81 65.15 -78.21 -9.00
C ASN A 81 63.63 -78.03 -8.92
N ASP A 82 62.90 -79.02 -8.43
CA ASP A 82 61.46 -78.98 -8.12
C ASP A 82 61.19 -77.88 -7.07
N GLU A 83 61.95 -77.87 -5.95
CA GLU A 83 61.94 -76.77 -4.95
C GLU A 83 62.24 -75.39 -5.55
N HIS A 84 63.10 -75.31 -6.58
CA HIS A 84 63.41 -74.06 -7.29
C HIS A 84 62.32 -73.67 -8.30
N GLU A 85 61.67 -74.62 -8.97
CA GLU A 85 60.55 -74.38 -9.87
C GLU A 85 59.29 -73.96 -9.09
N ASP A 86 59.00 -74.60 -7.95
CA ASP A 86 57.96 -74.18 -6.99
C ASP A 86 58.22 -72.78 -6.45
N ALA A 87 59.46 -72.47 -6.03
CA ALA A 87 59.83 -71.14 -5.55
C ALA A 87 59.73 -70.06 -6.65
N ILE A 88 60.10 -70.40 -7.89
CA ILE A 88 59.93 -69.52 -9.06
C ILE A 88 58.45 -69.36 -9.41
N GLN A 89 57.62 -70.39 -9.26
CA GLN A 89 56.19 -70.30 -9.53
C GLN A 89 55.50 -69.43 -8.48
N SER A 90 55.74 -69.66 -7.20
CA SER A 90 55.23 -68.80 -6.12
C SER A 90 55.64 -67.33 -6.30
N LEU A 91 56.86 -67.05 -6.78
CA LEU A 91 57.30 -65.68 -7.11
C LEU A 91 56.56 -65.07 -8.31
N LYS A 92 56.14 -65.86 -9.31
CA LYS A 92 55.28 -65.37 -10.39
C LYS A 92 53.87 -65.13 -9.88
N ASP A 93 53.30 -66.06 -9.12
CA ASP A 93 51.93 -66.00 -8.62
C ASP A 93 51.75 -64.74 -7.75
N VAL A 94 52.69 -64.46 -6.84
CA VAL A 94 52.73 -63.22 -6.04
C VAL A 94 52.89 -61.97 -6.92
N HIS A 95 53.71 -62.02 -7.98
CA HIS A 95 53.88 -60.87 -8.86
C HIS A 95 52.65 -60.61 -9.74
N ASP A 96 51.97 -61.66 -10.21
CA ASP A 96 50.71 -61.55 -10.94
C ASP A 96 49.59 -61.04 -10.00
N GLU A 97 49.57 -61.44 -8.73
CA GLU A 97 48.70 -60.86 -7.70
C GLU A 97 48.97 -59.36 -7.47
N GLU A 98 50.24 -58.94 -7.32
CA GLU A 98 50.63 -57.53 -7.24
C GLU A 98 50.19 -56.74 -8.48
N VAL A 99 50.39 -57.29 -9.68
CA VAL A 99 49.97 -56.67 -10.95
C VAL A 99 48.45 -56.56 -11.04
N GLN A 100 47.69 -57.57 -10.61
CA GLN A 100 46.23 -57.48 -10.53
C GLN A 100 45.77 -56.47 -9.48
N HIS A 101 46.45 -56.36 -8.34
CA HIS A 101 46.14 -55.37 -7.32
C HIS A 101 46.38 -53.93 -7.82
N ILE A 102 47.52 -53.67 -8.46
CA ILE A 102 47.82 -52.36 -9.08
C ILE A 102 46.82 -52.04 -10.20
N LEU A 103 46.41 -53.03 -11.01
CA LEU A 103 45.41 -52.84 -12.06
C LEU A 103 44.00 -52.59 -11.51
N THR A 104 43.62 -53.18 -10.37
CA THR A 104 42.34 -52.91 -9.71
C THR A 104 42.34 -51.54 -9.06
N GLU A 105 43.36 -51.17 -8.28
CA GLU A 105 43.52 -49.81 -7.75
C GLU A 105 43.49 -48.75 -8.86
N ALA A 106 44.20 -48.98 -9.98
CA ALA A 106 44.22 -48.03 -11.09
C ALA A 106 42.83 -47.86 -11.73
N ARG A 107 42.06 -48.95 -11.88
CA ARG A 107 40.68 -48.90 -12.37
C ARG A 107 39.77 -48.15 -11.40
N GLU A 108 39.87 -48.39 -10.10
CA GLU A 108 39.09 -47.70 -9.07
C GLU A 108 39.43 -46.20 -9.03
N LYS A 109 40.71 -45.85 -9.05
CA LYS A 109 41.18 -44.45 -9.10
C LYS A 109 40.67 -43.75 -10.37
N ILE A 110 40.71 -44.41 -11.53
CA ILE A 110 40.13 -43.89 -12.79
C ILE A 110 38.60 -43.74 -12.71
N LEU A 111 37.87 -44.70 -12.12
CA LEU A 111 36.42 -44.62 -11.93
C LEU A 111 36.04 -43.47 -10.98
N HIS A 112 36.79 -43.28 -9.89
CA HIS A 112 36.60 -42.19 -8.95
C HIS A 112 36.81 -40.81 -9.59
N TYR A 113 37.86 -40.65 -10.42
CA TYR A 113 38.04 -39.42 -11.19
C TYR A 113 36.96 -39.22 -12.26
N LYS A 114 36.48 -40.29 -12.92
CA LYS A 114 35.35 -40.20 -13.86
C LYS A 114 34.05 -39.79 -13.17
N SER A 115 33.77 -40.31 -11.95
CA SER A 115 32.63 -39.86 -11.14
C SER A 115 32.74 -38.38 -10.87
N LYS A 116 33.87 -37.91 -10.31
CA LYS A 116 34.11 -36.50 -10.00
C LYS A 116 33.98 -35.57 -11.20
N ILE A 117 34.40 -35.99 -12.39
CA ILE A 117 34.22 -35.23 -13.64
C ILE A 117 32.74 -35.20 -14.07
N GLY A 118 31.97 -36.27 -13.80
CA GLY A 118 30.51 -36.28 -13.92
C GLY A 118 29.86 -35.30 -12.96
N ASP A 119 30.18 -35.40 -11.66
CA ASP A 119 29.69 -34.52 -10.59
C ASP A 119 29.98 -33.04 -10.91
N GLU A 120 31.18 -32.72 -11.41
CA GLU A 120 31.58 -31.38 -11.84
C GLU A 120 30.80 -30.91 -13.09
N ALA A 121 30.44 -31.80 -14.01
CA ALA A 121 29.61 -31.49 -15.17
C ALA A 121 28.12 -31.31 -14.81
N ASP A 122 27.61 -32.04 -13.80
CA ASP A 122 26.28 -31.83 -13.22
C ASP A 122 26.21 -30.53 -12.43
N LEU A 123 27.25 -30.18 -11.67
CA LEU A 123 27.40 -28.88 -11.01
C LEU A 123 27.42 -27.73 -12.01
N LYS A 124 28.18 -27.83 -13.12
CA LYS A 124 28.19 -26.80 -14.17
C LYS A 124 26.83 -26.63 -14.85
N ARG A 125 26.13 -27.73 -15.16
CA ARG A 125 24.76 -27.65 -15.70
C ARG A 125 23.76 -27.04 -14.70
N ARG A 126 23.91 -27.32 -13.40
CA ARG A 126 23.11 -26.66 -12.35
C ARG A 126 23.39 -25.17 -12.25
N LEU A 127 24.67 -24.76 -12.25
CA LEU A 127 25.07 -23.36 -12.23
C LEU A 127 24.50 -22.61 -13.44
N GLN A 128 24.65 -23.16 -14.66
CA GLN A 128 24.06 -22.59 -15.87
C GLN A 128 22.53 -22.44 -15.77
N SER A 129 21.82 -23.46 -15.29
CA SER A 129 20.35 -23.35 -15.10
C SER A 129 19.93 -22.33 -14.03
N LEU A 130 20.80 -22.07 -13.04
CA LEU A 130 20.57 -21.05 -12.02
C LEU A 130 20.87 -19.65 -12.58
N GLU A 131 21.98 -19.49 -13.31
CA GLU A 131 22.36 -18.27 -14.02
C GLU A 131 21.26 -17.86 -15.02
N GLU A 132 20.78 -18.77 -15.87
CA GLU A 132 19.63 -18.56 -16.77
C GLU A 132 18.36 -18.16 -16.00
N SER A 133 18.08 -18.77 -14.85
CA SER A 133 16.91 -18.43 -14.03
C SER A 133 17.02 -17.04 -13.36
N VAL A 134 18.23 -16.62 -13.00
CA VAL A 134 18.52 -15.30 -12.43
C VAL A 134 18.44 -14.24 -13.52
N GLU A 135 19.01 -14.47 -14.70
CA GLU A 135 18.89 -13.56 -15.84
C GLU A 135 17.42 -13.38 -16.26
N LEU A 136 16.62 -14.45 -16.27
CA LEU A 136 15.18 -14.39 -16.51
C LEU A 136 14.45 -13.57 -15.43
N HIS A 137 14.76 -13.78 -14.15
CA HIS A 137 14.19 -12.99 -13.05
C HIS A 137 14.59 -11.51 -13.12
N GLU A 138 15.83 -11.20 -13.48
CA GLU A 138 16.26 -9.82 -13.70
C GLU A 138 15.57 -9.20 -14.93
N HIS A 139 15.37 -9.95 -16.02
CA HIS A 139 14.60 -9.48 -17.18
C HIS A 139 13.16 -9.16 -16.79
N MET A 140 12.48 -10.05 -16.05
CA MET A 140 11.13 -9.81 -15.54
C MET A 140 11.09 -8.60 -14.59
N LYS A 141 12.11 -8.42 -13.73
CA LYS A 141 12.22 -7.25 -12.86
C LYS A 141 12.41 -5.95 -13.64
N ARG A 142 13.30 -5.93 -14.65
CA ARG A 142 13.51 -4.78 -15.56
C ARG A 142 12.23 -4.44 -16.32
N GLN A 143 11.51 -5.44 -16.81
CA GLN A 143 10.24 -5.25 -17.50
C GLN A 143 9.16 -4.68 -16.56
N ALA A 144 8.98 -5.24 -15.37
CA ALA A 144 8.01 -4.73 -14.39
C ALA A 144 8.32 -3.29 -13.95
N LEU A 145 9.61 -2.93 -13.80
CA LEU A 145 10.03 -1.55 -13.54
C LEU A 145 9.71 -0.62 -14.72
N ALA A 146 10.00 -1.02 -15.96
CA ALA A 146 9.67 -0.23 -17.16
C ALA A 146 8.14 -0.08 -17.36
N GLU A 147 7.35 -1.11 -17.06
CA GLU A 147 5.89 -1.05 -17.08
C GLU A 147 5.33 -0.11 -15.98
N PHE A 148 5.97 -0.07 -14.80
CA PHE A 148 5.65 0.86 -13.72
C PHE A 148 6.06 2.30 -14.06
N GLU A 149 7.22 2.53 -14.65
CA GLU A 149 7.66 3.84 -15.16
C GLU A 149 6.71 4.35 -16.26
N MET A 150 6.32 3.50 -17.20
CA MET A 150 5.33 3.81 -18.23
C MET A 150 3.93 4.03 -17.66
N TYR A 151 3.55 3.39 -16.55
CA TYR A 151 2.29 3.69 -15.85
C TYR A 151 2.37 5.05 -15.14
N ARG A 152 3.46 5.30 -14.42
CA ARG A 152 3.73 6.57 -13.74
C ARG A 152 3.72 7.76 -14.71
N GLN A 153 4.43 7.67 -15.84
CA GLN A 153 4.43 8.71 -16.87
C GLN A 153 3.03 8.99 -17.40
N ARG A 154 2.21 7.95 -17.65
CA ARG A 154 0.80 8.14 -18.04
C ARG A 154 -0.04 8.81 -16.96
N VAL A 155 0.22 8.53 -15.67
CA VAL A 155 -0.44 9.25 -14.57
C VAL A 155 -0.01 10.72 -14.54
N GLU A 156 1.30 11.00 -14.62
CA GLU A 156 1.85 12.37 -14.66
C GLU A 156 1.33 13.15 -15.88
N ASP A 157 1.28 12.54 -17.08
CA ASP A 157 0.66 13.11 -18.29
C ASP A 157 -0.83 13.41 -18.09
N THR A 158 -1.61 12.48 -17.51
CA THR A 158 -3.04 12.73 -17.26
C THR A 158 -3.26 13.84 -16.23
N GLN A 159 -2.41 13.93 -15.20
CA GLN A 159 -2.43 15.01 -14.21
C GLN A 159 -2.15 16.34 -14.91
N LEU A 160 -1.06 16.45 -15.68
CA LEU A 160 -0.72 17.63 -16.48
C LEU A 160 -1.83 18.00 -17.47
N CYS A 161 -2.50 17.04 -18.11
CA CYS A 161 -3.66 17.31 -18.96
C CYS A 161 -4.87 17.84 -18.16
N THR A 162 -5.13 17.35 -16.95
CA THR A 162 -6.19 17.92 -16.10
C THR A 162 -5.82 19.31 -15.58
N GLU A 163 -4.58 19.54 -15.16
CA GLU A 163 -4.07 20.86 -14.75
C GLU A 163 -4.10 21.88 -15.90
N ALA A 164 -3.74 21.46 -17.11
CA ALA A 164 -3.90 22.26 -18.33
C ALA A 164 -5.37 22.62 -18.59
N GLN A 165 -6.32 21.69 -18.40
CA GLN A 165 -7.75 22.01 -18.51
C GLN A 165 -8.26 22.90 -17.39
N HIS A 166 -7.77 22.74 -16.15
CA HIS A 166 -8.15 23.58 -15.02
C HIS A 166 -7.62 25.01 -15.19
N THR A 167 -6.35 25.17 -15.56
CA THR A 167 -5.75 26.47 -15.89
C THR A 167 -6.40 27.10 -17.13
N GLN A 168 -6.75 26.33 -18.16
CA GLN A 168 -7.50 26.84 -19.32
C GLN A 168 -8.90 27.35 -18.94
N ARG A 169 -9.63 26.67 -18.03
CA ARG A 169 -10.92 27.15 -17.50
C ARG A 169 -10.76 28.39 -16.61
N VAL A 170 -9.70 28.48 -15.81
CA VAL A 170 -9.38 29.70 -15.06
C VAL A 170 -9.05 30.86 -16.00
N VAL A 171 -8.30 30.61 -17.09
CA VAL A 171 -8.01 31.63 -18.11
C VAL A 171 -9.26 32.05 -18.88
N SER A 172 -10.18 31.14 -19.21
CA SER A 172 -11.45 31.53 -19.86
C SER A 172 -12.33 32.34 -18.91
N MET A 173 -12.49 31.93 -17.65
CA MET A 173 -13.23 32.70 -16.65
C MET A 173 -12.59 34.07 -16.36
N SER A 174 -11.26 34.17 -16.27
CA SER A 174 -10.56 35.46 -16.15
C SER A 174 -10.84 36.36 -17.34
N ARG A 175 -10.84 35.80 -18.56
CA ARG A 175 -11.15 36.54 -19.79
C ARG A 175 -12.60 36.99 -19.85
N GLU A 176 -13.55 36.13 -19.46
CA GLU A 176 -14.97 36.49 -19.33
C GLU A 176 -15.17 37.62 -18.29
N VAL A 177 -14.41 37.63 -17.19
CA VAL A 177 -14.41 38.71 -16.20
C VAL A 177 -13.75 39.99 -16.74
N GLU A 178 -12.70 39.88 -17.55
CA GLU A 178 -12.06 41.02 -18.23
C GLU A 178 -12.96 41.64 -19.31
N ASP A 179 -13.62 40.81 -20.12
CA ASP A 179 -14.60 41.25 -21.14
C ASP A 179 -15.81 41.91 -20.46
N MET A 180 -16.36 41.31 -19.40
CA MET A 180 -17.42 41.93 -18.57
C MET A 180 -16.96 43.25 -17.94
N ARG A 181 -15.71 43.34 -17.47
CA ARG A 181 -15.14 44.60 -16.97
C ARG A 181 -14.99 45.63 -18.09
N HIS A 182 -14.60 45.23 -19.29
CA HIS A 182 -14.51 46.13 -20.45
C HIS A 182 -15.89 46.65 -20.86
N GLU A 183 -16.94 45.82 -20.83
CA GLU A 183 -18.33 46.27 -20.98
C GLU A 183 -18.73 47.28 -19.89
N PHE A 184 -18.35 47.07 -18.63
CA PHE A 184 -18.61 48.03 -17.55
C PHE A 184 -17.85 49.35 -17.76
N GLU A 185 -16.61 49.32 -18.24
CA GLU A 185 -15.85 50.51 -18.58
C GLU A 185 -16.42 51.25 -19.80
N GLU A 186 -16.96 50.56 -20.80
CA GLU A 186 -17.69 51.21 -21.91
C GLU A 186 -19.03 51.80 -21.45
N LYS A 187 -19.77 51.11 -20.57
CA LYS A 187 -20.99 51.66 -19.96
C LYS A 187 -20.68 52.91 -19.12
N LEU A 188 -19.58 52.92 -18.37
CA LEU A 188 -19.10 54.12 -17.66
C LEU A 188 -18.66 55.25 -18.62
N ARG A 189 -17.97 54.94 -19.73
CA ARG A 189 -17.61 55.94 -20.76
C ARG A 189 -18.87 56.54 -21.40
N SER A 190 -19.85 55.73 -21.75
CA SER A 190 -21.13 56.20 -22.32
C SER A 190 -21.92 57.05 -21.32
N PHE A 191 -21.96 56.67 -20.04
CA PHE A 191 -22.57 57.46 -18.97
C PHE A 191 -21.85 58.81 -18.79
N SER A 192 -20.52 58.83 -18.86
CA SER A 192 -19.72 60.07 -18.81
C SER A 192 -19.95 60.95 -20.03
N GLN A 193 -20.21 60.36 -21.21
CA GLN A 193 -20.62 61.08 -22.42
C GLN A 193 -22.01 61.69 -22.29
N VAL A 194 -22.98 60.95 -21.75
CA VAL A 194 -24.34 61.47 -21.48
C VAL A 194 -24.31 62.54 -20.39
N GLN A 195 -23.49 62.41 -19.35
CA GLN A 195 -23.27 63.46 -18.36
C GLN A 195 -22.67 64.72 -19.01
N ALA A 196 -21.67 64.58 -19.88
CA ALA A 196 -21.07 65.71 -20.59
C ALA A 196 -22.06 66.39 -21.55
N GLN A 197 -22.94 65.63 -22.20
CA GLN A 197 -24.06 66.14 -23.01
C GLN A 197 -25.05 66.90 -22.13
N PHE A 198 -25.50 66.32 -21.01
CA PHE A 198 -26.42 66.96 -20.08
C PHE A 198 -25.82 68.22 -19.43
N GLU A 199 -24.52 68.24 -19.15
CA GLU A 199 -23.81 69.46 -18.73
C GLU A 199 -23.72 70.51 -19.85
N GLN A 200 -23.57 70.11 -21.11
CA GLN A 200 -23.56 71.02 -22.26
C GLN A 200 -24.96 71.59 -22.53
N GLU A 201 -26.00 70.78 -22.42
CA GLU A 201 -27.41 71.18 -22.51
C GLU A 201 -27.79 72.10 -21.36
N LYS A 202 -27.39 71.79 -20.12
CA LYS A 202 -27.55 72.68 -18.96
C LYS A 202 -26.82 74.02 -19.16
N ARG A 203 -25.65 74.04 -19.81
CA ARG A 203 -24.94 75.29 -20.16
C ARG A 203 -25.70 76.08 -21.23
N ARG A 204 -26.21 75.43 -22.29
CA ARG A 204 -27.07 76.07 -23.31
C ARG A 204 -28.35 76.63 -22.71
N ALA A 205 -29.09 75.85 -21.92
CA ALA A 205 -30.29 76.30 -21.23
C ALA A 205 -30.00 77.48 -20.28
N LEU A 206 -28.83 77.53 -19.64
CA LEU A 206 -28.39 78.68 -18.83
C LEU A 206 -27.89 79.87 -19.65
N GLU A 207 -27.61 79.72 -20.95
CA GLU A 207 -27.26 80.80 -21.88
C GLU A 207 -28.52 81.35 -22.58
N GLU A 208 -29.46 80.47 -22.90
CA GLU A 208 -30.82 80.78 -23.38
C GLU A 208 -31.64 81.48 -22.28
N LEU A 209 -31.65 80.97 -21.04
CA LEU A 209 -32.32 81.66 -19.93
C LEU A 209 -31.70 83.05 -19.67
N LYS A 210 -30.41 83.26 -19.95
CA LYS A 210 -29.75 84.58 -19.87
C LYS A 210 -30.01 85.47 -21.09
N SER A 211 -30.43 84.94 -22.24
CA SER A 211 -30.89 85.75 -23.36
C SER A 211 -32.34 86.14 -23.19
N VAL A 212 -33.21 85.20 -22.80
CA VAL A 212 -34.61 85.46 -22.41
C VAL A 212 -34.66 86.49 -21.28
N HIS A 213 -33.88 86.33 -20.20
CA HIS A 213 -33.90 87.31 -19.11
C HIS A 213 -33.44 88.73 -19.52
N ARG A 214 -32.62 88.87 -20.57
CA ARG A 214 -32.30 90.20 -21.14
C ARG A 214 -33.46 90.78 -21.94
N GLN A 215 -34.27 89.94 -22.58
CA GLN A 215 -35.49 90.35 -23.29
C GLN A 215 -36.60 90.71 -22.28
N GLU A 216 -36.79 89.90 -21.24
CA GLU A 216 -37.70 90.19 -20.12
C GLU A 216 -37.37 91.54 -19.45
N VAL A 217 -36.09 91.85 -19.21
CA VAL A 217 -35.66 93.14 -18.65
C VAL A 217 -35.93 94.32 -19.61
N GLN A 218 -36.01 94.08 -20.92
CA GLN A 218 -36.48 95.07 -21.90
C GLN A 218 -38.02 95.22 -21.86
N GLU A 219 -38.77 94.13 -21.79
CA GLU A 219 -40.25 94.15 -21.75
C GLU A 219 -40.81 94.63 -20.38
N LEU A 220 -40.05 94.46 -19.29
CA LEU A 220 -40.38 94.99 -17.95
C LEU A 220 -40.33 96.52 -17.88
N LEU A 221 -39.58 97.18 -18.77
CA LEU A 221 -39.58 98.64 -18.89
C LEU A 221 -40.82 99.18 -19.63
N GLU A 222 -41.41 98.40 -20.54
CA GLU A 222 -42.61 98.79 -21.28
C GLU A 222 -43.92 98.40 -20.56
N SER A 223 -43.91 97.29 -19.82
CA SER A 223 -45.10 96.77 -19.12
C SER A 223 -45.47 97.51 -17.83
N GLN A 224 -44.51 98.21 -17.19
CA GLN A 224 -44.76 98.99 -15.96
C GLN A 224 -45.84 100.08 -16.11
N GLN A 225 -46.13 100.53 -17.34
CA GLN A 225 -47.09 101.61 -17.59
C GLN A 225 -48.57 101.16 -17.58
N ASN A 226 -48.86 99.84 -17.63
CA ASN A 226 -50.22 99.31 -17.75
C ASN A 226 -50.70 98.49 -16.52
N GLN A 227 -49.85 98.23 -15.54
CA GLN A 227 -50.16 97.37 -14.39
C GLN A 227 -50.86 98.13 -13.24
N SER A 228 -52.19 98.32 -13.36
CA SER A 228 -53.02 98.79 -12.23
C SER A 228 -54.39 98.07 -12.11
N ALA A 229 -54.60 96.98 -12.86
CA ALA A 229 -55.90 96.30 -12.96
C ALA A 229 -55.87 94.75 -12.90
N SER A 230 -54.69 94.11 -12.83
CA SER A 230 -54.55 92.63 -12.96
C SER A 230 -54.44 91.84 -11.64
N SER A 231 -54.24 92.53 -10.51
CA SER A 231 -53.73 91.95 -9.25
C SER A 231 -54.59 90.87 -8.58
N SER A 232 -55.83 90.64 -9.03
CA SER A 232 -56.68 89.54 -8.54
C SER A 232 -56.46 88.20 -9.27
N LEU A 233 -55.90 88.20 -10.48
CA LEU A 233 -55.65 86.98 -11.26
C LEU A 233 -54.30 86.32 -10.92
N GLU A 234 -53.38 87.10 -10.35
CA GLU A 234 -52.01 86.67 -10.06
C GLU A 234 -51.94 85.78 -8.79
N GLN A 235 -52.82 86.00 -7.80
CA GLN A 235 -52.86 85.16 -6.59
C GLN A 235 -53.31 83.72 -6.86
N GLU A 236 -54.19 83.50 -7.83
CA GLU A 236 -54.67 82.16 -8.19
C GLU A 236 -53.57 81.39 -8.96
N LYS A 237 -52.91 82.04 -9.91
CA LYS A 237 -51.77 81.47 -10.64
C LYS A 237 -50.55 81.17 -9.76
N LEU A 238 -50.27 82.00 -8.74
CA LEU A 238 -49.19 81.73 -7.81
C LEU A 238 -49.48 80.47 -6.95
N ALA A 239 -50.76 80.23 -6.62
CA ALA A 239 -51.18 79.02 -5.92
C ALA A 239 -51.14 77.76 -6.80
N GLU A 240 -51.37 77.90 -8.12
CA GLU A 240 -51.16 76.82 -9.09
C GLU A 240 -49.67 76.52 -9.31
N LEU A 241 -48.82 77.54 -9.44
CA LEU A 241 -47.37 77.38 -9.57
C LEU A 241 -46.78 76.65 -8.35
N HIS A 242 -47.06 77.13 -7.13
CA HIS A 242 -46.62 76.45 -5.91
C HIS A 242 -47.18 75.02 -5.78
N ARG A 243 -48.36 74.73 -6.36
CA ARG A 243 -48.88 73.35 -6.43
C ARG A 243 -48.03 72.50 -7.38
N THR A 244 -47.73 72.97 -8.58
CA THR A 244 -46.88 72.24 -9.54
C THR A 244 -45.43 72.08 -9.08
N GLU A 245 -44.89 73.04 -8.32
CA GLU A 245 -43.57 72.92 -7.68
C GLU A 245 -43.59 71.90 -6.54
N LEU A 246 -44.65 71.86 -5.72
CA LEU A 246 -44.84 70.81 -4.71
C LEU A 246 -45.03 69.42 -5.34
N GLU A 247 -45.80 69.31 -6.42
CA GLU A 247 -46.05 68.06 -7.14
C GLU A 247 -44.76 67.53 -7.79
N SER A 248 -43.99 68.37 -8.49
CA SER A 248 -42.69 67.97 -9.06
C SER A 248 -41.61 67.69 -8.00
N LEU A 249 -41.62 68.37 -6.84
CA LEU A 249 -40.78 68.00 -5.70
C LEU A 249 -41.23 66.68 -5.04
N MET A 250 -42.53 66.38 -5.01
CA MET A 250 -43.05 65.09 -4.56
C MET A 250 -42.64 63.97 -5.52
N GLU A 251 -42.82 64.13 -6.84
CA GLU A 251 -42.32 63.19 -7.85
C GLU A 251 -40.81 62.96 -7.70
N ARG A 252 -40.02 64.02 -7.48
CA ARG A 252 -38.57 63.91 -7.27
C ARG A 252 -38.19 63.19 -5.98
N VAL A 253 -38.98 63.33 -4.92
CA VAL A 253 -38.82 62.55 -3.68
C VAL A 253 -39.24 61.10 -3.90
N GLU A 254 -40.33 60.84 -4.64
CA GLU A 254 -40.79 59.50 -4.98
C GLU A 254 -39.75 58.75 -5.82
N GLU A 255 -39.19 59.37 -6.88
CA GLU A 255 -38.05 58.85 -7.64
C GLU A 255 -36.87 58.48 -6.72
N LEU A 256 -36.45 59.39 -5.84
CA LEU A 256 -35.34 59.13 -4.90
C LEU A 256 -35.67 58.02 -3.88
N THR A 257 -36.93 57.83 -3.50
CA THR A 257 -37.34 56.69 -2.67
C THR A 257 -37.36 55.38 -3.47
N GLN A 258 -37.80 55.39 -4.74
CA GLN A 258 -37.76 54.22 -5.62
C GLN A 258 -36.32 53.78 -5.91
N ASP A 259 -35.41 54.71 -6.22
CA ASP A 259 -34.00 54.38 -6.44
C ASP A 259 -33.30 53.94 -5.15
N LYS A 260 -33.67 54.50 -3.99
CA LYS A 260 -33.23 53.97 -2.69
C LYS A 260 -33.71 52.53 -2.46
N VAL A 261 -34.97 52.21 -2.79
CA VAL A 261 -35.52 50.85 -2.68
C VAL A 261 -34.78 49.90 -3.63
N ARG A 262 -34.64 50.24 -4.92
CA ARG A 262 -33.87 49.47 -5.92
C ARG A 262 -32.43 49.22 -5.47
N LEU A 263 -31.77 50.23 -4.88
CA LEU A 263 -30.41 50.10 -4.38
C LEU A 263 -30.33 49.15 -3.18
N VAL A 264 -31.31 49.19 -2.27
CA VAL A 264 -31.43 48.23 -1.16
C VAL A 264 -31.68 46.82 -1.70
N GLU A 265 -32.66 46.63 -2.59
CA GLU A 265 -32.96 45.35 -3.25
C GLU A 265 -31.73 44.78 -3.98
N GLU A 266 -30.95 45.63 -4.66
CA GLU A 266 -29.68 45.23 -5.30
C GLU A 266 -28.64 44.77 -4.27
N TYR A 267 -28.48 45.47 -3.15
CA TYR A 267 -27.53 45.06 -2.11
C TYR A 267 -28.00 43.80 -1.37
N GLU A 268 -29.29 43.66 -1.07
CA GLU A 268 -29.88 42.46 -0.49
C GLU A 268 -29.76 41.26 -1.44
N ALA A 269 -29.98 41.45 -2.75
CA ALA A 269 -29.77 40.40 -3.75
C ALA A 269 -28.28 40.00 -3.90
N LYS A 270 -27.34 40.95 -3.78
CA LYS A 270 -25.89 40.65 -3.74
C LYS A 270 -25.51 39.89 -2.47
N LEU A 271 -26.06 40.29 -1.32
CA LEU A 271 -25.80 39.69 -0.01
C LEU A 271 -26.41 38.28 0.08
N SER A 272 -27.63 38.07 -0.41
CA SER A 272 -28.29 36.77 -0.51
C SER A 272 -27.56 35.82 -1.47
N LYS A 273 -27.01 36.34 -2.58
CA LYS A 273 -26.13 35.55 -3.47
C LYS A 273 -24.84 35.12 -2.76
N ALA A 274 -24.21 36.00 -1.98
CA ALA A 274 -23.03 35.66 -1.18
C ALA A 274 -23.35 34.63 -0.08
N GLN A 275 -24.45 34.80 0.66
CA GLN A 275 -24.95 33.81 1.63
C GLN A 275 -25.15 32.44 0.96
N GLY A 276 -25.87 32.38 -0.17
CA GLY A 276 -26.08 31.15 -0.91
C GLY A 276 -24.80 30.55 -1.52
N PHE A 277 -23.70 31.30 -1.66
CA PHE A 277 -22.39 30.73 -1.99
C PHE A 277 -21.78 30.03 -0.76
N TYR A 278 -21.70 30.72 0.38
CA TYR A 278 -21.18 30.14 1.63
C TYR A 278 -22.02 28.96 2.14
N GLU A 279 -23.34 28.99 1.97
CA GLU A 279 -24.21 27.85 2.30
C GLU A 279 -23.90 26.63 1.42
N ARG A 280 -23.64 26.82 0.12
CA ARG A 280 -23.24 25.72 -0.77
C ARG A 280 -21.85 25.18 -0.48
N GLU A 281 -20.89 26.03 -0.08
CA GLU A 281 -19.59 25.58 0.42
C GLU A 281 -19.73 24.80 1.74
N LEU A 282 -20.54 25.29 2.69
CA LEU A 282 -20.83 24.60 3.94
C LEU A 282 -21.56 23.28 3.71
N GLU A 283 -22.47 23.20 2.73
CA GLU A 283 -23.08 21.94 2.32
C GLU A 283 -22.09 21.00 1.63
N ALA A 284 -21.19 21.49 0.79
CA ALA A 284 -20.14 20.68 0.18
C ALA A 284 -19.21 20.09 1.24
N MET A 285 -18.80 20.91 2.23
CA MET A 285 -18.01 20.48 3.38
C MET A 285 -18.76 19.51 4.30
N ARG A 286 -20.08 19.68 4.48
CA ARG A 286 -20.92 18.71 5.19
C ARG A 286 -21.04 17.39 4.42
N ARG A 287 -21.18 17.43 3.09
CA ARG A 287 -21.24 16.24 2.24
C ARG A 287 -19.92 15.48 2.21
N THR A 288 -18.77 16.16 2.17
CA THR A 288 -17.46 15.51 2.28
C THR A 288 -17.21 14.94 3.68
N GLN A 289 -17.61 15.64 4.76
CA GLN A 289 -17.60 15.09 6.12
C GLN A 289 -18.52 13.88 6.27
N GLN A 290 -19.72 13.90 5.67
CA GLN A 290 -20.61 12.72 5.63
C GLN A 290 -19.91 11.56 4.92
N LEU A 291 -19.36 11.77 3.72
CA LEU A 291 -18.68 10.74 2.95
C LEU A 291 -17.46 10.15 3.70
N THR A 292 -16.68 10.96 4.41
CA THR A 292 -15.57 10.44 5.23
C THR A 292 -16.06 9.67 6.46
N THR A 293 -17.16 10.10 7.11
CA THR A 293 -17.76 9.29 8.20
C THR A 293 -18.39 7.99 7.69
N GLU A 294 -19.00 7.97 6.50
CA GLU A 294 -19.55 6.75 5.89
C GLU A 294 -18.44 5.79 5.48
N ASN A 295 -17.35 6.29 4.91
CA ASN A 295 -16.14 5.51 4.62
C ASN A 295 -15.50 4.95 5.91
N LEU A 296 -15.43 5.74 6.99
CA LEU A 296 -14.93 5.28 8.29
C LEU A 296 -15.84 4.22 8.92
N LEU A 297 -17.17 4.33 8.74
CA LEU A 297 -18.13 3.33 9.17
C LEU A 297 -18.07 2.05 8.31
N ALA A 298 -17.76 2.16 7.02
CA ALA A 298 -17.48 0.99 6.17
C ALA A 298 -16.19 0.28 6.63
N TRP A 299 -15.12 1.03 6.90
CA TRP A 299 -13.87 0.49 7.45
C TRP A 299 -14.05 -0.19 8.81
N ARG A 300 -14.90 0.37 9.69
CA ARG A 300 -15.25 -0.27 10.97
C ARG A 300 -16.09 -1.54 10.80
N ARG A 301 -16.84 -1.70 9.70
CA ARG A 301 -17.55 -2.96 9.39
C ARG A 301 -16.55 -4.03 8.94
N THR A 302 -15.65 -3.72 8.00
CA THR A 302 -14.62 -4.66 7.55
C THR A 302 -13.64 -5.03 8.67
N GLU A 303 -13.28 -4.09 9.55
CA GLU A 303 -12.51 -4.36 10.79
C GLU A 303 -13.24 -5.37 11.70
N VAL A 304 -14.55 -5.22 11.88
CA VAL A 304 -15.37 -6.14 12.70
C VAL A 304 -15.59 -7.50 12.02
N GLU A 305 -15.65 -7.54 10.69
CA GLU A 305 -15.75 -8.77 9.91
C GLU A 305 -14.43 -9.55 9.97
N LEU A 306 -13.29 -8.90 9.72
CA LEU A 306 -11.95 -9.48 9.90
C LEU A 306 -11.73 -9.98 11.33
N ARG A 307 -12.17 -9.23 12.37
CA ARG A 307 -12.12 -9.70 13.76
C ARG A 307 -12.92 -10.98 14.00
N LYS A 308 -14.10 -11.14 13.37
CA LYS A 308 -14.88 -12.38 13.43
C LYS A 308 -14.17 -13.53 12.72
N GLU A 309 -13.56 -13.27 11.55
CA GLU A 309 -12.78 -14.28 10.83
C GLU A 309 -11.57 -14.75 11.65
N PHE A 310 -10.81 -13.82 12.24
CA PHE A 310 -9.73 -14.16 13.18
C PHE A 310 -10.24 -14.95 14.39
N GLN A 311 -11.37 -14.58 14.99
CA GLN A 311 -11.95 -15.33 16.12
C GLN A 311 -12.42 -16.75 15.70
N VAL A 312 -12.93 -16.91 14.47
CA VAL A 312 -13.28 -18.22 13.91
C VAL A 312 -12.01 -19.06 13.66
N GLN A 313 -10.95 -18.47 13.10
CA GLN A 313 -9.65 -19.12 12.90
C GLN A 313 -9.01 -19.51 14.24
N GLU A 314 -9.01 -18.62 15.23
CA GLU A 314 -8.48 -18.90 16.57
C GLU A 314 -9.28 -20.05 17.21
N SER A 315 -10.61 -20.04 17.15
CA SER A 315 -11.42 -21.15 17.65
C SER A 315 -11.12 -22.47 16.94
N ALA A 316 -10.70 -22.46 15.67
CA ALA A 316 -10.29 -23.64 14.93
C ALA A 316 -8.90 -24.14 15.37
N LEU A 317 -7.96 -23.23 15.60
CA LEU A 317 -6.62 -23.54 16.14
C LEU A 317 -6.69 -24.04 17.59
N GLN A 318 -7.54 -23.45 18.44
CA GLN A 318 -7.82 -23.96 19.77
C GLN A 318 -8.40 -25.38 19.71
N ARG A 319 -9.32 -25.65 18.76
CA ARG A 319 -9.88 -27.00 18.54
C ARG A 319 -8.84 -28.01 18.04
N THR A 320 -7.90 -27.64 17.16
CA THR A 320 -6.82 -28.56 16.74
C THR A 320 -5.81 -28.78 17.87
N LEU A 321 -5.45 -27.75 18.65
CA LEU A 321 -4.62 -27.88 19.84
C LEU A 321 -5.27 -28.80 20.89
N CYS A 322 -6.59 -28.74 21.09
CA CYS A 322 -7.30 -29.68 21.96
C CYS A 322 -7.24 -31.13 21.46
N LYS A 323 -7.33 -31.37 20.13
CA LYS A 323 -7.14 -32.71 19.54
C LYS A 323 -5.71 -33.22 19.75
N LEU A 324 -4.71 -32.42 19.37
CA LEU A 324 -3.29 -32.75 19.53
C LEU A 324 -2.91 -33.02 21.00
N ARG A 325 -3.50 -32.29 21.96
CA ARG A 325 -3.33 -32.56 23.40
C ARG A 325 -3.96 -33.89 23.82
N ALA A 326 -5.12 -34.26 23.29
CA ALA A 326 -5.77 -35.54 23.58
C ALA A 326 -5.06 -36.74 22.90
N GLU A 327 -4.50 -36.53 21.70
CA GLU A 327 -3.66 -37.49 20.98
C GLU A 327 -2.32 -37.70 21.72
N LEU A 328 -1.68 -36.61 22.18
CA LEU A 328 -0.49 -36.68 23.04
C LEU A 328 -0.77 -37.41 24.37
N HIS A 329 -1.93 -37.18 25.00
CA HIS A 329 -2.31 -37.90 26.22
C HIS A 329 -2.49 -39.40 25.96
N ARG A 330 -3.15 -39.79 24.85
CA ARG A 330 -3.24 -41.20 24.44
C ARG A 330 -1.86 -41.82 24.21
N ALA A 331 -0.99 -41.15 23.46
CA ALA A 331 0.37 -41.64 23.22
C ALA A 331 1.18 -41.78 24.53
N GLN A 332 0.96 -40.91 25.53
CA GLN A 332 1.55 -41.04 26.86
C GLN A 332 0.97 -42.22 27.65
N ASP A 333 -0.32 -42.51 27.56
CA ASP A 333 -0.96 -43.66 28.21
C ASP A 333 -0.60 -44.98 27.54
N GLU A 334 -0.53 -45.03 26.22
CA GLU A 334 -0.03 -46.18 25.44
C GLU A 334 1.44 -46.46 25.76
N ALA A 335 2.26 -45.42 25.96
CA ALA A 335 3.63 -45.54 26.43
C ALA A 335 3.73 -45.98 27.91
N ARG A 336 2.80 -45.57 28.78
CA ARG A 336 2.68 -46.07 30.16
C ARG A 336 2.32 -47.55 30.18
N GLU A 337 1.27 -47.94 29.45
CA GLU A 337 0.89 -49.35 29.28
C GLU A 337 2.04 -50.21 28.73
N SER A 338 2.80 -49.68 27.76
CA SER A 338 3.95 -50.39 27.19
C SER A 338 5.06 -50.59 28.22
N ARG A 339 5.35 -49.57 29.05
CA ARG A 339 6.28 -49.68 30.18
C ARG A 339 5.79 -50.65 31.24
N ASP A 340 4.50 -50.66 31.56
CA ASP A 340 3.91 -51.61 32.50
C ASP A 340 3.97 -53.05 31.97
N LYS A 341 3.78 -53.25 30.67
CA LYS A 341 3.96 -54.55 30.00
C LYS A 341 5.43 -55.00 30.09
N THR A 342 6.40 -54.12 29.80
CA THR A 342 7.83 -54.46 29.98
C THR A 342 8.21 -54.71 31.44
N ASN A 343 7.65 -53.95 32.39
CA ASN A 343 7.91 -54.13 33.83
C ASN A 343 7.36 -55.48 34.34
N ARG A 344 6.18 -55.91 33.87
CA ARG A 344 5.62 -57.24 34.16
C ARG A 344 6.46 -58.36 33.55
N LEU A 345 6.93 -58.18 32.31
CA LEU A 345 7.83 -59.14 31.66
C LEU A 345 9.18 -59.24 32.40
N GLN A 346 9.76 -58.11 32.82
CA GLN A 346 10.98 -58.10 33.63
C GLN A 346 10.78 -58.75 35.00
N ALA A 347 9.65 -58.52 35.68
CA ALA A 347 9.31 -59.21 36.92
C ALA A 347 9.16 -60.73 36.71
N SER A 348 8.52 -61.14 35.60
CA SER A 348 8.42 -62.56 35.23
C SER A 348 9.78 -63.18 34.90
N LEU A 349 10.68 -62.44 34.25
CA LEU A 349 12.04 -62.88 33.95
C LEU A 349 12.87 -63.01 35.24
N ASN A 350 12.82 -62.01 36.13
CA ASN A 350 13.47 -62.05 37.44
C ASN A 350 12.99 -63.24 38.28
N ASN A 351 11.69 -63.53 38.27
CA ASN A 351 11.13 -64.71 38.95
C ASN A 351 11.63 -66.01 38.30
N ALA A 352 11.70 -66.07 36.96
CA ALA A 352 12.27 -67.22 36.26
C ALA A 352 13.75 -67.42 36.61
N GLU A 353 14.56 -66.36 36.63
CA GLU A 353 15.95 -66.41 37.09
C GLU A 353 16.08 -66.91 38.53
N VAL A 354 15.21 -66.48 39.44
CA VAL A 354 15.19 -66.97 40.83
C VAL A 354 14.86 -68.46 40.86
N THR A 355 13.88 -68.94 40.09
CA THR A 355 13.60 -70.39 39.99
C THR A 355 14.74 -71.17 39.35
N ILE A 356 15.46 -70.61 38.38
CA ILE A 356 16.64 -71.24 37.77
C ILE A 356 17.80 -71.30 38.78
N LYS A 357 17.98 -70.28 39.62
CA LYS A 357 18.97 -70.27 40.71
C LYS A 357 18.63 -71.29 41.80
N GLU A 358 17.36 -71.43 42.18
CA GLU A 358 16.93 -72.45 43.15
C GLU A 358 17.06 -73.87 42.57
N LEU A 359 16.77 -74.07 41.27
CA LEU A 359 17.01 -75.35 40.59
C LEU A 359 18.51 -75.68 40.45
N HIS A 360 19.39 -74.69 40.25
CA HIS A 360 20.83 -74.91 40.31
C HIS A 360 21.28 -75.29 41.73
N LYS A 361 20.77 -74.61 42.75
CA LYS A 361 21.05 -74.94 44.16
C LYS A 361 20.57 -76.36 44.51
N GLN A 362 19.38 -76.76 44.07
CA GLN A 362 18.87 -78.13 44.26
C GLN A 362 19.71 -79.17 43.48
N LEU A 363 20.27 -78.81 42.33
CA LEU A 363 21.22 -79.67 41.60
C LEU A 363 22.58 -79.76 42.30
N GLU A 364 23.10 -78.66 42.87
CA GLU A 364 24.31 -78.65 43.69
C GLU A 364 24.13 -79.43 45.00
N GLU A 365 22.96 -79.33 45.63
CA GLU A 365 22.56 -80.14 46.80
C GLU A 365 22.45 -81.63 46.43
N ALA A 366 21.83 -81.98 45.30
CA ALA A 366 21.77 -83.36 44.81
C ALA A 366 23.14 -83.93 44.40
N ILE A 367 24.06 -83.08 43.93
CA ILE A 367 25.47 -83.47 43.67
C ILE A 367 26.21 -83.71 44.99
N GLN A 368 26.03 -82.85 45.99
CA GLN A 368 26.61 -83.02 47.33
C GLN A 368 26.07 -84.25 48.04
N ASP A 369 24.75 -84.51 47.97
CA ASP A 369 24.15 -85.76 48.43
C ASP A 369 24.72 -86.96 47.67
N GLY A 370 24.94 -86.83 46.35
CA GLY A 370 25.64 -87.85 45.54
C GLY A 370 27.08 -88.11 46.01
N GLU A 371 27.84 -87.07 46.34
CA GLU A 371 29.19 -87.17 46.91
C GLU A 371 29.17 -87.79 48.32
N ILE A 372 28.17 -87.47 49.14
CA ILE A 372 27.92 -88.10 50.45
C ILE A 372 27.56 -89.57 50.28
N TRP A 373 26.70 -89.92 49.33
CA TRP A 373 26.38 -91.32 49.00
C TRP A 373 27.60 -92.08 48.48
N VAL A 374 28.47 -91.46 47.69
CA VAL A 374 29.76 -92.06 47.28
C VAL A 374 30.73 -92.19 48.46
N MET A 375 30.70 -91.27 49.43
CA MET A 375 31.48 -91.39 50.66
C MET A 375 30.95 -92.53 51.54
N GLN A 376 29.63 -92.62 51.74
CA GLN A 376 28.98 -93.72 52.44
C GLN A 376 29.19 -95.07 51.74
N LEU A 377 29.19 -95.09 50.40
CA LEU A 377 29.54 -96.28 49.64
C LEU A 377 30.98 -96.71 49.97
N LYS A 378 31.95 -95.78 49.96
CA LYS A 378 33.33 -96.04 50.37
C LYS A 378 33.46 -96.47 51.84
N ASP A 379 32.66 -95.90 52.74
CA ASP A 379 32.64 -96.33 54.14
C ASP A 379 32.08 -97.76 54.26
N THR A 380 31.06 -98.12 53.47
CA THR A 380 30.60 -99.52 53.38
C THR A 380 31.58 -100.43 52.63
N GLU A 381 32.38 -99.92 51.69
CA GLU A 381 33.52 -100.63 51.09
C GLU A 381 34.62 -100.85 52.12
N TYR A 382 34.90 -99.90 53.01
CA TYR A 382 35.82 -100.06 54.14
C TYR A 382 35.27 -100.99 55.23
N GLU A 383 33.97 -101.01 55.49
CA GLU A 383 33.36 -102.00 56.39
C GLU A 383 33.33 -103.39 55.76
N LEU A 384 33.09 -103.51 54.45
CA LEU A 384 33.20 -104.74 53.68
C LEU A 384 34.65 -105.22 53.64
N GLU A 385 35.63 -104.34 53.41
CA GLU A 385 37.06 -104.65 53.45
C GLU A 385 37.50 -105.02 54.87
N GLY A 386 36.98 -104.35 55.90
CA GLY A 386 37.15 -104.74 57.30
C GLY A 386 36.45 -106.05 57.67
N SER A 387 35.38 -106.45 56.97
CA SER A 387 34.71 -107.75 57.13
C SER A 387 35.47 -108.86 56.40
N ARG A 388 35.99 -108.54 55.21
CA ARG A 388 36.91 -109.34 54.41
C ARG A 388 38.20 -109.57 55.17
N ASP A 389 38.73 -108.57 55.88
CA ASP A 389 39.88 -108.71 56.76
C ASP A 389 39.59 -109.57 57.98
N ARG A 390 38.37 -109.54 58.54
CA ARG A 390 37.95 -110.48 59.60
C ARG A 390 37.87 -111.92 59.07
N VAL A 391 37.32 -112.14 57.88
CA VAL A 391 37.31 -113.44 57.18
C VAL A 391 38.73 -113.88 56.78
N GLN A 392 39.57 -112.94 56.33
CA GLN A 392 40.97 -113.16 55.97
C GLN A 392 41.81 -113.47 57.20
N GLN A 393 41.52 -112.87 58.37
CA GLN A 393 42.16 -113.23 59.64
C GLN A 393 41.74 -114.63 60.10
N GLN A 394 40.47 -115.00 60.00
CA GLN A 394 40.02 -116.37 60.27
C GLN A 394 40.64 -117.39 59.30
N ALA A 395 40.73 -117.06 58.00
CA ALA A 395 41.45 -117.85 57.01
C ALA A 395 42.96 -117.91 57.29
N ASN A 396 43.57 -116.81 57.75
CA ASN A 396 44.98 -116.73 58.11
C ASN A 396 45.28 -117.50 59.41
N GLU A 397 44.37 -117.63 60.36
CA GLU A 397 44.53 -118.51 61.52
C GLU A 397 44.49 -120.00 61.15
N ILE A 398 43.72 -120.35 60.11
CA ILE A 398 43.70 -121.70 59.54
C ILE A 398 44.99 -121.94 58.73
N LEU A 399 45.39 -120.98 57.90
CA LEU A 399 46.62 -121.04 57.09
C LEU A 399 47.90 -121.00 57.94
N HIS A 400 47.96 -120.27 59.06
CA HIS A 400 49.12 -120.29 59.96
C HIS A 400 49.33 -121.66 60.60
N LYS A 401 48.25 -122.40 60.88
CA LYS A 401 48.32 -123.79 61.39
C LYS A 401 48.75 -124.80 60.32
N ALA A 402 48.65 -124.46 59.02
CA ALA A 402 49.09 -125.28 57.90
C ALA A 402 50.47 -124.89 57.32
N SER A 403 50.83 -123.60 57.37
CA SER A 403 52.00 -123.02 56.69
C SER A 403 53.31 -123.17 57.48
N GLN A 404 53.26 -123.37 58.81
CA GLN A 404 54.43 -123.52 59.67
C GLN A 404 55.31 -124.76 59.40
N ILE A 405 54.90 -125.66 58.50
CA ILE A 405 55.62 -126.90 58.15
C ILE A 405 56.23 -126.86 56.73
N GLY A 406 55.98 -125.79 55.97
CA GLY A 406 56.32 -125.68 54.53
C GLY A 406 57.78 -125.30 54.21
N SER A 407 57.97 -124.13 53.59
CA SER A 407 59.17 -123.82 52.81
C SER A 407 59.54 -122.32 52.78
N LEU A 408 59.55 -121.68 53.95
CA LEU A 408 59.84 -120.24 54.15
C LEU A 408 61.34 -119.89 53.98
N GLN A 409 62.01 -120.35 52.92
CA GLN A 409 63.45 -120.09 52.71
C GLN A 409 63.95 -120.03 51.25
N ALA A 410 63.09 -120.25 50.24
CA ALA A 410 63.52 -120.31 48.83
C ALA A 410 63.20 -119.05 47.99
N THR A 411 62.12 -118.33 48.31
CA THR A 411 61.60 -117.23 47.46
C THR A 411 62.03 -115.83 47.89
N GLN A 412 62.46 -115.65 49.15
CA GLN A 412 62.77 -114.34 49.73
C GLN A 412 63.86 -113.57 48.96
N MET A 413 64.90 -114.27 48.49
CA MET A 413 66.05 -113.65 47.81
C MET A 413 65.74 -113.10 46.40
N SER A 414 64.54 -113.34 45.85
CA SER A 414 64.19 -112.97 44.48
C SER A 414 63.54 -111.59 44.33
N HIS A 415 63.05 -110.98 45.42
CA HIS A 415 62.19 -109.78 45.35
C HIS A 415 62.86 -108.48 45.80
N GLU A 416 64.05 -108.53 46.41
CA GLU A 416 64.78 -107.33 46.88
C GLU A 416 65.52 -106.56 45.76
N ALA A 417 65.53 -107.08 44.53
CA ALA A 417 66.15 -106.44 43.36
C ALA A 417 65.20 -105.43 42.70
N THR A 418 64.02 -105.89 42.25
CA THR A 418 63.08 -105.11 41.42
C THR A 418 62.49 -103.89 42.11
N ILE A 419 62.51 -103.85 43.46
CA ILE A 419 62.03 -102.70 44.24
C ILE A 419 62.94 -101.46 44.08
N ARG A 420 64.23 -101.63 43.72
CA ARG A 420 65.16 -100.49 43.56
C ARG A 420 64.97 -99.73 42.26
N ASP A 421 64.63 -100.41 41.16
CA ASP A 421 64.60 -99.77 39.84
C ASP A 421 63.41 -98.79 39.71
N LEU A 422 62.25 -99.13 40.28
CA LEU A 422 61.04 -98.30 40.27
C LEU A 422 61.21 -96.96 41.03
N GLY A 423 62.10 -96.90 42.03
CA GLY A 423 62.39 -95.68 42.78
C GLY A 423 63.15 -94.61 41.97
N SER A 424 63.81 -95.00 40.88
CA SER A 424 64.62 -94.08 40.06
C SER A 424 63.76 -93.21 39.13
N GLU A 425 62.75 -93.80 38.48
CA GLU A 425 61.84 -93.11 37.56
C GLU A 425 60.93 -92.10 38.27
N GLN A 426 60.52 -92.38 39.52
CA GLN A 426 59.65 -91.48 40.28
C GLN A 426 60.28 -90.10 40.54
N ASN A 427 61.61 -90.03 40.69
CA ASN A 427 62.31 -88.76 40.86
C ASN A 427 62.51 -88.03 39.53
N ARG A 428 62.80 -88.77 38.45
CA ARG A 428 62.97 -88.23 37.09
C ARG A 428 61.70 -87.55 36.53
N LEU A 429 60.52 -87.93 37.03
CA LEU A 429 59.25 -87.28 36.68
C LEU A 429 59.00 -85.98 37.45
N LYS A 430 59.48 -85.87 38.71
CA LYS A 430 59.28 -84.67 39.54
C LYS A 430 60.09 -83.47 39.04
N GLU A 431 61.34 -83.67 38.61
CA GLU A 431 62.18 -82.60 38.04
C GLU A 431 61.57 -81.97 36.77
N LYS A 432 60.89 -82.79 35.95
CA LYS A 432 60.25 -82.33 34.71
C LYS A 432 59.02 -81.45 34.96
N ILE A 433 58.32 -81.63 36.08
CA ILE A 433 57.17 -80.80 36.45
C ILE A 433 57.67 -79.41 36.84
N LEU A 434 58.63 -79.33 37.76
CA LEU A 434 59.28 -78.08 38.18
C LEU A 434 59.79 -77.24 37.00
N GLN A 435 60.46 -77.87 36.02
CA GLN A 435 60.94 -77.17 34.82
C GLN A 435 59.82 -76.52 34.00
N ARG A 436 58.65 -77.17 33.88
CA ARG A 436 57.49 -76.59 33.18
C ARG A 436 56.78 -75.50 33.99
N GLU A 437 56.82 -75.56 35.30
CA GLU A 437 56.27 -74.51 36.17
C GLU A 437 57.12 -73.23 36.12
N GLU A 438 58.45 -73.36 36.12
CA GLU A 438 59.34 -72.20 35.90
C GLU A 438 59.16 -71.57 34.50
N GLU A 439 58.99 -72.38 33.46
CA GLU A 439 58.69 -71.88 32.11
C GLU A 439 57.35 -71.12 32.06
N ARG A 440 56.32 -71.63 32.76
CA ARG A 440 55.01 -70.96 32.86
C ARG A 440 55.13 -69.59 33.51
N GLU A 441 55.89 -69.47 34.62
CA GLU A 441 56.14 -68.17 35.25
C GLU A 441 56.91 -67.20 34.35
N ARG A 442 57.91 -67.68 33.60
CA ARG A 442 58.71 -66.84 32.68
C ARG A 442 57.83 -66.24 31.58
N LEU A 443 56.95 -67.05 30.99
CA LEU A 443 55.99 -66.58 29.98
C LEU A 443 54.95 -65.61 30.56
N GLN A 444 54.41 -65.90 31.75
CA GLN A 444 53.41 -65.05 32.40
C GLN A 444 53.98 -63.65 32.74
N LYS A 445 55.25 -63.58 33.16
CA LYS A 445 55.96 -62.31 33.40
C LYS A 445 56.25 -61.54 32.09
N GLN A 446 56.48 -62.23 30.96
CA GLN A 446 56.63 -61.58 29.66
C GLN A 446 55.32 -60.95 29.16
N ILE A 447 54.18 -61.61 29.33
CA ILE A 447 52.86 -61.09 28.94
C ILE A 447 52.57 -59.76 29.67
N GLN A 448 52.74 -59.73 30.99
CA GLN A 448 52.51 -58.52 31.79
C GLN A 448 53.38 -57.33 31.32
N THR A 449 54.68 -57.54 31.06
CA THR A 449 55.55 -56.46 30.58
C THR A 449 55.22 -55.96 29.17
N LEU A 450 54.51 -56.75 28.35
CA LEU A 450 54.00 -56.30 27.04
C LEU A 450 52.69 -55.53 27.18
N GLU A 451 51.80 -55.95 28.09
CA GLU A 451 50.55 -55.25 28.39
C GLU A 451 50.82 -53.84 28.95
N GLU A 452 51.75 -53.70 29.90
CA GLU A 452 52.18 -52.40 30.44
C GLU A 452 52.72 -51.46 29.33
N GLN A 453 53.51 -51.99 28.40
CA GLN A 453 54.06 -51.22 27.27
C GLN A 453 53.00 -50.83 26.23
N GLN A 454 51.93 -51.62 26.06
CA GLN A 454 50.80 -51.26 25.21
C GLN A 454 49.95 -50.17 25.88
N GLN A 455 49.64 -50.31 27.17
CA GLN A 455 48.89 -49.31 27.94
C GLN A 455 49.60 -47.95 27.94
N GLN A 456 50.91 -47.90 28.15
CA GLN A 456 51.68 -46.64 28.09
C GLN A 456 51.67 -45.99 26.69
N LYS A 457 51.62 -46.77 25.61
CA LYS A 457 51.50 -46.23 24.25
C LYS A 457 50.11 -45.64 23.98
N ILE A 458 49.05 -46.32 24.41
CA ILE A 458 47.67 -45.83 24.30
C ILE A 458 47.52 -44.50 25.04
N LEU A 459 47.95 -44.45 26.31
CA LEU A 459 47.81 -43.27 27.18
C LEU A 459 48.59 -42.04 26.65
N ASN A 460 49.68 -42.25 25.90
CA ASN A 460 50.40 -41.16 25.24
C ASN A 460 49.70 -40.69 23.94
N LEU A 461 49.11 -41.61 23.16
CA LEU A 461 48.33 -41.27 21.96
C LEU A 461 47.03 -40.53 22.31
N GLU A 462 46.37 -40.91 23.39
CA GLU A 462 45.18 -40.22 23.93
C GLU A 462 45.49 -38.78 24.31
N LYS A 463 46.64 -38.52 24.94
CA LYS A 463 47.09 -37.16 25.28
C LYS A 463 47.33 -36.30 24.04
N SER A 464 48.10 -36.78 23.07
CA SER A 464 48.31 -36.02 21.83
C SER A 464 47.00 -35.78 21.06
N LEU A 465 46.05 -36.72 21.10
CA LEU A 465 44.73 -36.55 20.48
C LEU A 465 43.87 -35.49 21.22
N CYS A 466 44.03 -35.35 22.54
CA CYS A 466 43.38 -34.28 23.31
C CYS A 466 44.02 -32.90 23.04
N GLU A 467 45.35 -32.83 22.97
CA GLU A 467 46.09 -31.60 22.68
C GLU A 467 45.76 -31.07 21.27
N GLU A 468 45.73 -31.93 20.25
CA GLU A 468 45.32 -31.55 18.89
C GLU A 468 43.85 -31.08 18.82
N LYS A 469 42.93 -31.77 19.50
CA LYS A 469 41.52 -31.32 19.59
C LYS A 469 41.42 -29.92 20.20
N GLN A 470 42.15 -29.67 21.29
CA GLN A 470 42.14 -28.37 21.96
C GLN A 470 42.73 -27.26 21.07
N ASN A 471 43.77 -27.57 20.27
CA ASN A 471 44.30 -26.65 19.27
C ASN A 471 43.24 -26.31 18.21
N TYR A 472 42.58 -27.31 17.60
CA TYR A 472 41.54 -27.07 16.59
C TYR A 472 40.33 -26.32 17.16
N GLU A 473 39.91 -26.57 18.40
CA GLU A 473 38.85 -25.80 19.06
C GLU A 473 39.25 -24.33 19.25
N MET A 474 40.50 -24.06 19.64
CA MET A 474 41.02 -22.69 19.74
C MET A 474 41.15 -21.98 18.38
N GLU A 475 41.50 -22.70 17.31
CA GLU A 475 41.54 -22.12 15.96
C GLU A 475 40.14 -21.83 15.42
N LEU A 476 39.19 -22.74 15.60
CA LEU A 476 37.78 -22.51 15.24
C LEU A 476 37.18 -21.33 16.02
N ALA A 477 37.53 -21.17 17.31
CA ALA A 477 37.12 -20.01 18.10
C ALA A 477 37.73 -18.70 17.56
N ARG A 478 39.02 -18.68 17.22
CA ARG A 478 39.70 -17.51 16.61
C ARG A 478 39.12 -17.14 15.24
N ILE A 479 38.77 -18.13 14.42
CA ILE A 479 38.17 -17.91 13.09
C ILE A 479 36.76 -17.32 13.23
N ARG A 480 35.94 -17.83 14.17
CA ARG A 480 34.61 -17.26 14.46
C ARG A 480 34.70 -15.82 14.95
N ALA A 481 35.58 -15.53 15.92
CA ALA A 481 35.80 -14.18 16.42
C ALA A 481 36.15 -13.18 15.31
N LYS A 482 37.03 -13.57 14.37
CA LYS A 482 37.36 -12.73 13.20
C LYS A 482 36.18 -12.47 12.28
N TYR A 483 35.35 -13.48 11.98
CA TYR A 483 34.13 -13.25 11.20
C TYR A 483 33.08 -12.42 11.95
N GLU A 484 33.02 -12.51 13.27
CA GLU A 484 32.18 -11.65 14.12
C GLU A 484 32.68 -10.19 14.10
N GLU A 485 34.01 -9.96 14.17
CA GLU A 485 34.65 -8.64 14.01
C GLU A 485 34.47 -8.06 12.59
N GLU A 486 34.76 -8.83 11.54
CA GLU A 486 34.60 -8.41 10.14
C GLU A 486 33.14 -8.07 9.82
N THR A 487 32.19 -8.90 10.27
CA THR A 487 30.76 -8.60 10.10
C THR A 487 30.23 -7.52 11.06
N ALA A 488 30.99 -7.09 12.07
CA ALA A 488 30.68 -5.89 12.84
C ALA A 488 31.12 -4.64 12.05
N CYS A 489 32.39 -4.58 11.64
CA CYS A 489 32.95 -3.46 10.85
C CYS A 489 32.18 -3.21 9.53
N LEU A 490 31.72 -4.28 8.86
CA LEU A 490 30.87 -4.14 7.67
C LEU A 490 29.47 -3.55 7.97
N LYS A 491 28.88 -3.86 9.13
CA LYS A 491 27.60 -3.24 9.55
C LYS A 491 27.79 -1.79 9.99
N GLU A 492 28.92 -1.49 10.63
CA GLU A 492 29.26 -0.15 11.12
C GLU A 492 29.49 0.81 9.95
N SER A 493 30.33 0.44 8.98
CA SER A 493 30.51 1.22 7.73
C SER A 493 29.24 1.33 6.87
N GLN A 494 28.34 0.34 6.90
CA GLN A 494 27.00 0.46 6.31
C GLN A 494 26.10 1.43 7.08
N ALA A 495 26.23 1.53 8.41
CA ALA A 495 25.51 2.51 9.21
C ALA A 495 26.06 3.93 8.96
N GLU A 496 27.37 4.14 8.98
CA GLU A 496 28.03 5.42 8.70
C GLU A 496 27.64 5.96 7.32
N SER A 497 27.71 5.14 6.26
CA SER A 497 27.33 5.56 4.91
C SER A 497 25.83 5.87 4.77
N LEU A 498 24.95 5.21 5.53
CA LEU A 498 23.53 5.55 5.63
C LEU A 498 23.29 6.85 6.43
N GLU A 499 24.07 7.15 7.47
CA GLU A 499 23.99 8.42 8.19
C GLU A 499 24.52 9.58 7.36
N GLU A 500 25.63 9.41 6.64
CA GLU A 500 26.10 10.38 5.65
C GLU A 500 25.03 10.69 4.59
N LEU A 501 24.31 9.67 4.10
CA LEU A 501 23.26 9.85 3.10
C LEU A 501 22.06 10.62 3.66
N LYS A 502 21.64 10.30 4.89
CA LYS A 502 20.57 11.02 5.62
C LYS A 502 20.96 12.47 5.87
N GLU A 503 22.20 12.73 6.26
CA GLU A 503 22.70 14.09 6.54
C GLU A 503 22.81 14.92 5.25
N LYS A 504 23.31 14.34 4.15
CA LYS A 504 23.29 14.98 2.83
C LYS A 504 21.87 15.33 2.38
N HIS A 505 20.90 14.45 2.60
CA HIS A 505 19.49 14.71 2.32
C HIS A 505 18.88 15.78 3.27
N ARG A 506 19.25 15.78 4.56
CA ARG A 506 18.84 16.83 5.52
C ARG A 506 19.33 18.21 5.09
N VAL A 507 20.62 18.33 4.75
CA VAL A 507 21.24 19.57 4.25
C VAL A 507 20.60 20.01 2.93
N GLN A 508 20.24 19.10 2.02
CA GLN A 508 19.50 19.43 0.80
C GLN A 508 18.08 19.96 1.09
N GLN A 509 17.32 19.34 2.01
CA GLN A 509 16.00 19.84 2.41
C GLN A 509 16.07 21.20 3.12
N GLU A 510 17.05 21.42 3.98
CA GLU A 510 17.28 22.71 4.66
C GLU A 510 17.74 23.79 3.66
N GLY A 511 18.59 23.42 2.70
CA GLY A 511 18.95 24.25 1.55
C GLY A 511 17.72 24.71 0.76
N ALA A 512 16.88 23.77 0.31
CA ALA A 512 15.66 24.05 -0.44
C ALA A 512 14.65 24.91 0.35
N ARG A 513 14.41 24.59 1.63
CA ARG A 513 13.56 25.42 2.51
C ARG A 513 14.10 26.84 2.64
N SER A 514 15.40 27.00 2.85
CA SER A 514 16.02 28.33 2.95
C SER A 514 15.94 29.12 1.64
N ALA A 515 15.93 28.45 0.47
CA ALA A 515 15.73 29.09 -0.82
C ALA A 515 14.29 29.61 -0.96
N ALA A 516 13.30 28.76 -0.70
CA ALA A 516 11.88 29.15 -0.72
C ALA A 516 11.56 30.27 0.29
N GLU A 517 12.21 30.28 1.47
CA GLU A 517 12.08 31.40 2.41
C GLU A 517 12.70 32.71 1.90
N ARG A 518 13.83 32.66 1.18
CA ARG A 518 14.42 33.86 0.55
C ARG A 518 13.50 34.41 -0.54
N GLU A 519 12.98 33.56 -1.42
CA GLU A 519 12.05 33.94 -2.50
C GLU A 519 10.74 34.51 -1.94
N LYS A 520 10.15 33.86 -0.95
CA LYS A 520 8.98 34.37 -0.19
C LYS A 520 9.27 35.75 0.40
N ASN A 521 10.44 35.95 1.02
CA ASN A 521 10.80 37.22 1.64
C ASN A 521 11.10 38.31 0.58
N GLN A 522 11.63 37.95 -0.58
CA GLN A 522 11.80 38.85 -1.73
C GLN A 522 10.43 39.31 -2.26
N LEU A 523 9.53 38.39 -2.59
CA LEU A 523 8.14 38.68 -3.01
C LEU A 523 7.38 39.54 -2.00
N LEU A 524 7.54 39.26 -0.69
CA LEU A 524 6.97 40.10 0.38
C LEU A 524 7.57 41.51 0.44
N SER A 525 8.84 41.68 0.06
CA SER A 525 9.47 43.01 0.00
C SER A 525 9.08 43.78 -1.26
N GLU A 526 8.94 43.10 -2.41
CA GLU A 526 8.45 43.66 -3.67
C GLU A 526 6.98 44.09 -3.55
N MET A 527 6.12 43.25 -2.95
CA MET A 527 4.74 43.62 -2.61
C MET A 527 4.70 44.88 -1.74
N ARG A 528 5.54 44.97 -0.69
CA ARG A 528 5.63 46.16 0.17
C ARG A 528 6.06 47.39 -0.62
N GLN A 529 7.07 47.29 -1.48
CA GLN A 529 7.48 48.39 -2.35
C GLN A 529 6.36 48.82 -3.30
N GLN A 530 5.61 47.89 -3.90
CA GLN A 530 4.46 48.24 -4.74
C GLN A 530 3.33 48.92 -3.93
N PHE A 531 3.09 48.50 -2.68
CA PHE A 531 2.15 49.18 -1.79
C PHE A 531 2.63 50.58 -1.42
N ASP A 532 3.90 50.77 -1.06
CA ASP A 532 4.45 52.08 -0.72
C ASP A 532 4.48 53.04 -1.92
N ILE A 533 4.82 52.56 -3.12
CA ILE A 533 4.74 53.34 -4.37
C ILE A 533 3.30 53.78 -4.65
N ARG A 534 2.31 52.88 -4.51
CA ARG A 534 0.89 53.22 -4.66
C ARG A 534 0.39 54.16 -3.56
N ARG A 535 0.90 54.03 -2.34
CA ARG A 535 0.56 54.93 -1.22
C ARG A 535 1.08 56.33 -1.47
N LEU A 536 2.34 56.46 -1.92
CA LEU A 536 2.97 57.73 -2.26
C LEU A 536 2.26 58.42 -3.44
N SER A 537 1.91 57.71 -4.51
CA SER A 537 1.20 58.35 -5.64
C SER A 537 -0.24 58.77 -5.28
N LEU A 538 -0.91 58.07 -4.37
CA LEU A 538 -2.19 58.51 -3.81
C LEU A 538 -2.03 59.69 -2.84
N GLU A 539 -0.95 59.74 -2.05
CA GLU A 539 -0.59 60.89 -1.22
C GLU A 539 -0.31 62.13 -2.08
N GLU A 540 0.41 61.99 -3.19
CA GLU A 540 0.66 63.05 -4.18
C GLU A 540 -0.63 63.54 -4.85
N GLN A 541 -1.48 62.63 -5.34
CA GLN A 541 -2.78 62.98 -5.94
C GLN A 541 -3.68 63.74 -4.96
N ARG A 542 -3.75 63.27 -3.70
CA ARG A 542 -4.47 63.94 -2.62
C ARG A 542 -3.91 65.34 -2.38
N ASN A 543 -2.59 65.48 -2.27
CA ASN A 543 -1.94 66.77 -2.05
C ASN A 543 -2.19 67.76 -3.20
N HIS A 544 -2.24 67.26 -4.45
CA HIS A 544 -2.55 68.09 -5.61
C HIS A 544 -4.00 68.59 -5.62
N LEU A 545 -4.97 67.71 -5.32
CA LEU A 545 -6.38 68.10 -5.14
C LEU A 545 -6.55 69.09 -3.98
N GLN A 546 -5.77 68.92 -2.90
CA GLN A 546 -5.79 69.81 -1.75
C GLN A 546 -5.24 71.21 -2.14
N GLN A 547 -4.16 71.29 -2.91
CA GLN A 547 -3.67 72.54 -3.49
C GLN A 547 -4.69 73.22 -4.43
N GLN A 548 -5.41 72.46 -5.26
CA GLN A 548 -6.48 73.01 -6.11
C GLN A 548 -7.64 73.59 -5.29
N LEU A 549 -7.97 72.98 -4.14
CA LEU A 549 -8.97 73.53 -3.22
C LEU A 549 -8.46 74.79 -2.49
N GLU A 550 -7.17 74.82 -2.12
CA GLU A 550 -6.53 76.02 -1.57
C GLU A 550 -6.55 77.19 -2.57
N THR A 551 -6.15 77.00 -3.83
CA THR A 551 -6.15 78.09 -4.83
C THR A 551 -7.57 78.57 -5.16
N ILE A 552 -8.56 77.68 -5.22
CA ILE A 552 -9.97 78.07 -5.40
C ILE A 552 -10.48 78.88 -4.19
N ARG A 553 -10.04 78.56 -2.96
CA ARG A 553 -10.34 79.37 -1.75
C ARG A 553 -9.67 80.75 -1.81
N GLU A 554 -8.42 80.84 -2.27
CA GLU A 554 -7.72 82.12 -2.47
C GLU A 554 -8.38 82.98 -3.56
N GLU A 555 -8.82 82.36 -4.67
CA GLU A 555 -9.62 83.03 -5.70
C GLU A 555 -10.98 83.53 -5.19
N LEU A 556 -11.68 82.74 -4.36
CA LEU A 556 -12.98 83.14 -3.82
C LEU A 556 -12.83 84.23 -2.75
N THR A 557 -11.81 84.17 -1.90
CA THR A 557 -11.55 85.21 -0.88
C THR A 557 -11.04 86.51 -1.50
N THR A 558 -10.24 86.48 -2.57
CA THR A 558 -9.88 87.69 -3.32
C THR A 558 -11.09 88.33 -4.00
N LYS A 559 -11.96 87.55 -4.66
CA LYS A 559 -13.23 88.04 -5.24
C LYS A 559 -14.16 88.63 -4.17
N LEU A 560 -14.27 87.99 -3.00
CA LEU A 560 -15.02 88.51 -1.84
C LEU A 560 -14.45 89.84 -1.33
N ASN A 561 -13.11 89.96 -1.25
CA ASN A 561 -12.44 91.18 -0.81
C ASN A 561 -12.63 92.34 -1.80
N MET A 562 -12.67 92.08 -3.11
CA MET A 562 -13.01 93.09 -4.12
C MET A 562 -14.45 93.61 -3.95
N ALA A 563 -15.43 92.71 -3.82
CA ALA A 563 -16.82 93.10 -3.57
C ALA A 563 -16.98 93.90 -2.26
N ASN A 564 -16.26 93.54 -1.20
CA ASN A 564 -16.24 94.30 0.05
C ASN A 564 -15.65 95.72 -0.10
N GLN A 565 -14.67 95.92 -1.01
CA GLN A 565 -14.12 97.24 -1.31
C GLN A 565 -15.11 98.11 -2.09
N GLU A 566 -15.84 97.55 -3.05
CA GLU A 566 -16.94 98.23 -3.76
C GLU A 566 -18.06 98.65 -2.79
N VAL A 567 -18.45 97.77 -1.86
CA VAL A 567 -19.41 98.09 -0.78
C VAL A 567 -18.91 99.20 0.15
N SER A 568 -17.59 99.31 0.38
CA SER A 568 -17.03 100.44 1.14
C SER A 568 -17.12 101.75 0.35
N HIS A 569 -16.74 101.73 -0.93
CA HIS A 569 -16.81 102.89 -1.83
C HIS A 569 -18.24 103.46 -1.94
N LEU A 570 -19.25 102.59 -2.04
CA LEU A 570 -20.67 102.99 -2.01
C LEU A 570 -21.09 103.60 -0.67
N LYS A 571 -20.57 103.10 0.47
CA LYS A 571 -20.85 103.68 1.80
C LYS A 571 -20.22 105.05 1.99
N ASP A 572 -19.06 105.32 1.39
CA ASP A 572 -18.41 106.63 1.52
C ASP A 572 -19.09 107.69 0.62
N LEU A 573 -19.60 107.31 -0.55
CA LEU A 573 -20.51 108.14 -1.37
C LEU A 573 -21.78 108.57 -0.60
N VAL A 574 -22.38 107.66 0.19
CA VAL A 574 -23.55 108.00 1.02
C VAL A 574 -23.20 109.06 2.07
N LYS A 575 -22.05 108.94 2.76
CA LYS A 575 -21.59 109.91 3.77
C LYS A 575 -21.30 111.31 3.23
N GLU A 576 -21.11 111.47 1.91
CA GLU A 576 -21.02 112.80 1.29
C GLU A 576 -22.39 113.44 1.08
N SER A 577 -23.44 112.63 0.88
CA SER A 577 -24.83 113.12 0.77
C SER A 577 -25.44 113.61 2.09
N GLU A 578 -25.01 113.03 3.22
CA GLU A 578 -25.56 113.30 4.56
C GLU A 578 -25.22 114.71 5.10
N LYS A 579 -24.18 115.38 4.58
CA LYS A 579 -23.63 116.65 5.11
C LYS A 579 -24.46 117.92 4.85
N ASN A 580 -25.72 117.79 4.42
CA ASN A 580 -26.55 118.93 3.97
C ASN A 580 -27.85 119.13 4.79
N LEU A 581 -28.01 118.47 5.95
CA LEU A 581 -29.29 118.42 6.68
C LEU A 581 -29.25 118.92 8.15
N ASP A 582 -28.19 119.61 8.56
CA ASP A 582 -27.93 120.08 9.94
C ASP A 582 -28.81 121.26 10.41
N THR A 583 -30.11 121.23 10.14
CA THR A 583 -31.09 122.25 10.62
C THR A 583 -32.37 121.66 11.23
N ALA A 584 -32.50 120.34 11.32
CA ALA A 584 -33.68 119.65 11.85
C ALA A 584 -33.53 119.06 13.28
N GLU A 585 -32.39 119.27 13.95
CA GLU A 585 -32.03 118.55 15.19
C GLU A 585 -33.05 118.65 16.35
N ASN A 586 -33.79 119.76 16.46
CA ASN A 586 -34.67 120.03 17.61
C ASN A 586 -36.00 119.26 17.63
N HIS A 587 -36.28 118.40 16.64
CA HIS A 587 -37.30 117.35 16.76
C HIS A 587 -36.72 115.95 17.02
N ILE A 588 -35.39 115.80 16.93
CA ILE A 588 -34.72 114.50 17.08
C ILE A 588 -34.65 114.08 18.56
N SER A 589 -34.70 114.99 19.54
CA SER A 589 -34.62 114.60 20.96
C SER A 589 -35.78 113.71 21.42
N CYS A 590 -37.02 114.01 21.02
CA CYS A 590 -38.18 113.16 21.36
C CYS A 590 -38.15 111.80 20.63
N LEU A 591 -37.47 111.72 19.48
CA LEU A 591 -37.21 110.45 18.81
C LEU A 591 -36.06 109.68 19.48
N LYS A 592 -35.03 110.35 20.01
CA LYS A 592 -33.93 109.72 20.77
C LYS A 592 -34.44 108.95 21.99
N ASP A 593 -35.42 109.46 22.73
CA ASP A 593 -36.05 108.73 23.86
C ASP A 593 -36.79 107.45 23.43
N SER A 594 -37.28 107.39 22.19
CA SER A 594 -37.86 106.17 21.60
C SER A 594 -36.81 105.24 21.01
N GLN A 595 -35.74 105.82 20.43
CA GLN A 595 -34.58 105.13 19.90
C GLN A 595 -33.79 104.44 21.02
N GLU A 596 -33.69 105.03 22.21
CA GLU A 596 -33.00 104.44 23.36
C GLU A 596 -33.77 103.23 23.93
N LYS A 597 -35.11 103.28 23.96
CA LYS A 597 -35.95 102.11 24.29
C LYS A 597 -35.81 101.00 23.25
N LEU A 598 -35.84 101.37 21.96
CA LEU A 598 -35.54 100.42 20.88
C LEU A 598 -34.10 99.91 20.91
N PHE A 599 -33.13 100.68 21.42
CA PHE A 599 -31.75 100.21 21.65
C PHE A 599 -31.68 99.22 22.80
N ILE A 600 -32.43 99.44 23.90
CA ILE A 600 -32.53 98.48 25.01
C ILE A 600 -33.20 97.18 24.53
N GLU A 601 -34.23 97.25 23.70
CA GLU A 601 -34.85 96.06 23.08
C GLU A 601 -33.96 95.41 22.01
N LEU A 602 -33.17 96.20 21.27
CA LEU A 602 -32.19 95.71 20.30
C LEU A 602 -30.99 95.04 21.00
N ASP A 603 -30.53 95.56 22.13
CA ASP A 603 -29.45 94.95 22.91
C ASP A 603 -29.95 93.80 23.79
N ALA A 604 -31.24 93.76 24.17
CA ALA A 604 -31.89 92.59 24.77
C ALA A 604 -32.25 91.50 23.75
N THR A 605 -32.46 91.82 22.47
CA THR A 605 -32.53 90.83 21.39
C THR A 605 -31.14 90.37 20.99
N ARG A 606 -30.12 91.25 20.91
CA ARG A 606 -28.72 90.85 20.74
C ARG A 606 -28.19 90.02 21.91
N ALA A 607 -28.60 90.31 23.15
CA ALA A 607 -28.28 89.48 24.32
C ALA A 607 -28.85 88.08 24.15
N ARG A 608 -30.16 87.96 23.85
CA ARG A 608 -30.79 86.67 23.53
C ARG A 608 -30.18 85.96 22.32
N VAL A 609 -29.78 86.69 21.28
CA VAL A 609 -29.07 86.12 20.11
C VAL A 609 -27.67 85.61 20.50
N ARG A 610 -26.93 86.33 21.36
CA ARG A 610 -25.67 85.83 21.94
C ARG A 610 -25.92 84.63 22.83
N GLU A 611 -26.96 84.62 23.66
CA GLU A 611 -27.34 83.48 24.50
C GLU A 611 -27.69 82.26 23.65
N THR A 612 -28.48 82.41 22.58
CA THR A 612 -28.75 81.31 21.63
C THR A 612 -27.54 80.92 20.80
N SER A 613 -26.62 81.85 20.50
CA SER A 613 -25.37 81.56 19.80
C SER A 613 -24.40 80.79 20.68
N ASN A 614 -24.32 81.14 21.98
CA ASN A 614 -23.55 80.42 22.97
C ASN A 614 -24.17 79.04 23.20
N LEU A 615 -25.50 78.94 23.35
CA LEU A 615 -26.18 77.65 23.47
C LEU A 615 -25.99 76.78 22.21
N LEU A 616 -25.88 77.40 21.02
CA LEU A 616 -25.52 76.71 19.78
C LEU A 616 -24.06 76.25 19.78
N THR A 617 -23.10 77.04 20.27
CA THR A 617 -21.70 76.57 20.41
C THR A 617 -21.58 75.47 21.47
N ASP A 618 -22.27 75.60 22.60
CA ASP A 618 -22.30 74.59 23.67
C ASP A 618 -22.89 73.26 23.15
N LEU A 619 -24.00 73.32 22.40
CA LEU A 619 -24.59 72.16 21.73
C LEU A 619 -23.69 71.61 20.61
N GLN A 620 -22.91 72.45 19.94
CA GLN A 620 -22.00 72.02 18.90
C GLN A 620 -20.73 71.36 19.47
N GLU A 621 -20.20 71.85 20.59
CA GLU A 621 -19.16 71.18 21.38
C GLU A 621 -19.67 69.86 22.01
N GLU A 622 -20.92 69.79 22.48
CA GLU A 622 -21.54 68.54 22.93
C GLU A 622 -21.70 67.54 21.76
N ILE A 623 -22.10 68.00 20.56
CA ILE A 623 -22.16 67.17 19.35
C ILE A 623 -20.76 66.71 18.92
N GLU A 624 -19.73 67.55 19.02
CA GLU A 624 -18.36 67.22 18.63
C GLU A 624 -17.68 66.28 19.65
N THR A 625 -17.91 66.48 20.95
CA THR A 625 -17.44 65.55 21.98
C THR A 625 -18.19 64.22 21.93
N GLN A 626 -19.50 64.19 21.65
CA GLN A 626 -20.21 62.93 21.42
C GLN A 626 -19.75 62.23 20.14
N LYS A 627 -19.46 62.95 19.04
CA LYS A 627 -18.81 62.37 17.85
C LYS A 627 -17.46 61.74 18.22
N GLN A 628 -16.58 62.46 18.91
CA GLN A 628 -15.27 61.95 19.35
C GLN A 628 -15.42 60.72 20.26
N GLN A 629 -16.40 60.72 21.18
CA GLN A 629 -16.69 59.54 22.01
C GLN A 629 -17.21 58.36 21.18
N HIS A 630 -18.10 58.57 20.21
CA HIS A 630 -18.59 57.51 19.33
C HIS A 630 -17.47 56.97 18.43
N GLU A 631 -16.61 57.83 17.91
CA GLU A 631 -15.45 57.47 17.10
C GLU A 631 -14.41 56.68 17.92
N ALA A 632 -14.13 57.10 19.16
CA ALA A 632 -13.31 56.35 20.10
C ALA A 632 -13.91 54.98 20.47
N ARG A 633 -15.23 54.89 20.68
CA ARG A 633 -15.94 53.61 20.89
C ARG A 633 -15.86 52.71 19.65
N VAL A 634 -16.00 53.27 18.44
CA VAL A 634 -15.85 52.53 17.17
C VAL A 634 -14.40 52.04 16.98
N ILE A 635 -13.40 52.84 17.36
CA ILE A 635 -11.99 52.42 17.35
C ILE A 635 -11.75 51.29 18.38
N ALA A 636 -12.30 51.40 19.59
CA ALA A 636 -12.18 50.36 20.62
C ALA A 636 -12.85 49.04 20.18
N ILE A 637 -14.06 49.09 19.61
CA ILE A 637 -14.73 47.89 19.07
C ILE A 637 -13.93 47.31 17.91
N LYS A 638 -13.38 48.14 17.01
CA LYS A 638 -12.51 47.67 15.91
C LYS A 638 -11.21 47.05 16.40
N THR A 639 -10.60 47.53 17.50
CA THR A 639 -9.39 46.90 18.07
C THR A 639 -9.71 45.64 18.86
N GLU A 640 -10.87 45.54 19.53
CA GLU A 640 -11.34 44.30 20.14
C GLU A 640 -11.66 43.23 19.09
N GLU A 641 -12.43 43.54 18.04
CA GLU A 641 -12.74 42.61 16.96
C GLU A 641 -11.47 42.18 16.22
N LYS A 642 -10.53 43.11 15.99
CA LYS A 642 -9.21 42.75 15.47
C LYS A 642 -8.46 41.82 16.41
N GLN A 643 -8.48 42.05 17.73
CA GLN A 643 -7.85 41.14 18.70
C GLN A 643 -8.54 39.77 18.79
N LYS A 644 -9.86 39.68 18.54
CA LYS A 644 -10.59 38.41 18.42
C LYS A 644 -10.16 37.66 17.17
N MET A 645 -10.12 38.34 16.01
CA MET A 645 -9.61 37.77 14.75
C MET A 645 -8.14 37.34 14.86
N ASP A 646 -7.27 38.19 15.43
CA ASP A 646 -5.84 37.92 15.69
C ASP A 646 -5.61 36.81 16.73
N LYS A 647 -6.63 36.39 17.48
CA LYS A 647 -6.61 35.18 18.33
C LYS A 647 -7.10 33.96 17.56
N ILE A 648 -8.21 34.09 16.82
CA ILE A 648 -8.79 33.01 16.02
C ILE A 648 -7.82 32.54 14.93
N THR A 649 -7.10 33.44 14.25
CA THR A 649 -6.03 33.06 13.31
C THR A 649 -4.92 32.30 14.02
N LYS A 650 -4.37 32.80 15.13
CA LYS A 650 -3.32 32.11 15.89
C LYS A 650 -3.77 30.75 16.44
N GLU A 651 -5.02 30.62 16.85
CA GLU A 651 -5.61 29.35 17.27
C GLU A 651 -5.76 28.37 16.10
N LEU A 652 -6.15 28.86 14.90
CA LEU A 652 -6.20 28.04 13.69
C LEU A 652 -4.80 27.64 13.23
N ASP A 653 -3.84 28.57 13.21
CA ASP A 653 -2.44 28.31 12.89
C ASP A 653 -1.82 27.28 13.85
N LEU A 654 -2.12 27.36 15.16
CA LEU A 654 -1.75 26.33 16.13
C LEU A 654 -2.43 24.98 15.82
N LYS A 655 -3.74 24.95 15.59
CA LYS A 655 -4.48 23.71 15.26
C LYS A 655 -3.95 23.07 13.97
N TRP A 656 -3.65 23.85 12.93
CA TRP A 656 -3.08 23.37 11.67
C TRP A 656 -1.62 22.93 11.81
N THR A 657 -0.77 23.66 12.54
CA THR A 657 0.63 23.26 12.75
C THR A 657 0.78 22.09 13.72
N ASP A 658 -0.15 21.91 14.66
CA ASP A 658 -0.21 20.72 15.52
C ASP A 658 -0.80 19.52 14.75
N ALA A 659 -1.80 19.72 13.89
CA ALA A 659 -2.31 18.67 12.99
C ALA A 659 -1.23 18.18 12.00
N LEU A 660 -0.52 19.09 11.30
CA LEU A 660 0.61 18.71 10.46
C LEU A 660 1.70 17.99 11.25
N ARG A 661 1.96 18.40 12.50
CA ARG A 661 2.96 17.75 13.36
C ARG A 661 2.49 16.38 13.86
N ALA A 662 1.19 16.16 13.98
CA ALA A 662 0.59 14.87 14.27
C ALA A 662 0.63 13.94 13.05
N GLU A 663 0.29 14.40 11.84
CA GLU A 663 0.40 13.60 10.61
C GLU A 663 1.86 13.30 10.25
N LEU A 664 2.77 14.28 10.33
CA LEU A 664 4.22 14.06 10.17
C LEU A 664 4.84 13.19 11.27
N LYS A 665 4.13 12.98 12.40
CA LYS A 665 4.50 12.01 13.42
C LYS A 665 3.92 10.63 13.06
N GLY A 666 2.64 10.54 12.69
CA GLY A 666 1.98 9.33 12.23
C GLY A 666 2.73 8.68 11.07
N LEU A 667 3.01 9.42 9.99
CA LEU A 667 3.79 8.95 8.84
C LEU A 667 5.22 8.48 9.19
N ARG A 668 5.80 8.97 10.29
CA ARG A 668 7.10 8.49 10.80
C ARG A 668 6.96 7.22 11.64
N GLU A 669 5.91 7.13 12.45
CA GLU A 669 5.59 5.95 13.24
C GLU A 669 5.14 4.79 12.33
N GLU A 670 4.41 5.08 11.25
CA GLU A 670 4.06 4.17 10.15
C GLU A 670 5.32 3.71 9.39
N LEU A 671 6.13 4.62 8.85
CA LEU A 671 7.35 4.26 8.12
C LEU A 671 8.36 3.47 8.99
N THR A 672 8.44 3.76 10.29
CA THR A 672 9.28 2.97 11.22
C THR A 672 8.65 1.66 11.65
N ALA A 673 7.31 1.53 11.65
CA ALA A 673 6.62 0.26 11.82
C ALA A 673 6.75 -0.63 10.58
N GLU A 674 6.67 -0.06 9.36
CA GLU A 674 6.94 -0.76 8.10
C GLU A 674 8.37 -1.28 8.06
N HIS A 675 9.39 -0.43 8.31
CA HIS A 675 10.78 -0.89 8.41
C HIS A 675 11.01 -1.94 9.50
N GLN A 676 10.27 -1.89 10.62
CA GLN A 676 10.33 -2.94 11.64
C GLN A 676 9.64 -4.23 11.21
N ALA A 677 8.54 -4.14 10.46
CA ALA A 677 7.84 -5.29 9.88
C ALA A 677 8.68 -5.95 8.78
N GLU A 678 9.25 -5.18 7.86
CA GLU A 678 10.20 -5.66 6.84
C GLU A 678 11.44 -6.32 7.48
N LYS A 679 11.98 -5.71 8.55
CA LYS A 679 13.08 -6.29 9.33
C LYS A 679 12.65 -7.59 10.04
N GLN A 680 11.43 -7.69 10.55
CA GLN A 680 10.90 -8.92 11.14
C GLN A 680 10.62 -10.00 10.08
N VAL A 681 10.11 -9.64 8.90
CA VAL A 681 9.88 -10.55 7.77
C VAL A 681 11.21 -11.09 7.24
N THR A 682 12.21 -10.24 7.03
CA THR A 682 13.54 -10.68 6.58
C THR A 682 14.28 -11.51 7.64
N LEU A 683 14.19 -11.16 8.92
CA LEU A 683 14.74 -11.98 10.02
C LEU A 683 14.02 -13.34 10.16
N THR A 684 12.69 -13.38 10.00
CA THR A 684 11.94 -14.64 10.06
C THR A 684 12.20 -15.51 8.84
N GLN A 685 12.28 -14.94 7.64
CA GLN A 685 12.72 -15.64 6.42
C GLN A 685 14.13 -16.22 6.57
N LEU A 686 15.09 -15.44 7.09
CA LEU A 686 16.44 -15.94 7.40
C LEU A 686 16.43 -17.07 8.45
N SER A 687 15.59 -16.97 9.49
CA SER A 687 15.46 -18.06 10.47
C SER A 687 14.83 -19.32 9.85
N GLN A 688 13.85 -19.17 8.97
CA GLN A 688 13.20 -20.28 8.27
C GLN A 688 14.15 -20.94 7.27
N GLN A 689 14.94 -20.17 6.53
CA GLN A 689 16.00 -20.69 5.66
C GLN A 689 17.05 -21.46 6.47
N ARG A 690 17.58 -20.86 7.54
CA ARG A 690 18.55 -21.51 8.43
C ARG A 690 17.99 -22.79 9.04
N ASP A 691 16.72 -22.81 9.45
CA ASP A 691 16.10 -23.98 10.07
C ASP A 691 15.75 -25.06 9.03
N LEU A 692 15.41 -24.69 7.79
CA LEU A 692 15.31 -25.61 6.66
C LEU A 692 16.67 -26.22 6.30
N GLU A 693 17.75 -25.45 6.29
CA GLU A 693 19.12 -25.95 6.12
C GLU A 693 19.51 -26.88 7.27
N LEU A 694 19.16 -26.54 8.52
CA LEU A 694 19.41 -27.38 9.69
C LEU A 694 18.61 -28.70 9.62
N MET A 695 17.38 -28.67 9.13
CA MET A 695 16.56 -29.87 8.92
C MET A 695 17.08 -30.71 7.75
N ALA A 696 17.44 -30.11 6.61
CA ALA A 696 18.06 -30.82 5.48
C ALA A 696 19.41 -31.44 5.88
N ALA A 697 20.23 -30.73 6.64
CA ALA A 697 21.48 -31.25 7.21
C ALA A 697 21.20 -32.41 8.16
N ARG A 698 20.25 -32.27 9.10
CA ARG A 698 19.81 -33.34 10.00
C ARG A 698 19.34 -34.56 9.24
N GLU A 699 18.45 -34.42 8.26
CA GLU A 699 18.01 -35.55 7.43
C GLU A 699 19.17 -36.18 6.64
N SER A 700 20.13 -35.39 6.15
CA SER A 700 21.28 -35.94 5.43
C SER A 700 22.23 -36.74 6.34
N TRP A 701 22.31 -36.38 7.62
CA TRP A 701 23.02 -37.14 8.64
C TRP A 701 22.21 -38.32 9.15
N GLN A 702 20.89 -38.16 9.27
CA GLN A 702 19.99 -39.20 9.72
C GLN A 702 19.89 -40.32 8.69
N ARG A 703 19.79 -40.00 7.39
CA ARG A 703 19.95 -40.97 6.29
C ARG A 703 21.29 -41.70 6.36
N LYS A 704 22.40 -41.02 6.65
CA LYS A 704 23.71 -41.68 6.83
C LYS A 704 23.77 -42.56 8.08
N VAL A 705 23.06 -42.20 9.15
CA VAL A 705 22.91 -43.06 10.33
C VAL A 705 22.02 -44.27 10.01
N GLU A 706 20.97 -44.10 9.21
CA GLU A 706 20.10 -45.16 8.70
C GLU A 706 20.89 -46.10 7.76
N ASP A 707 21.65 -45.57 6.78
CA ASP A 707 22.56 -46.31 5.89
C ASP A 707 23.58 -47.15 6.69
N LEU A 708 24.17 -46.57 7.75
CA LEU A 708 25.14 -47.25 8.61
C LEU A 708 24.48 -48.28 9.52
N LEU A 709 23.25 -48.03 9.99
CA LEU A 709 22.47 -48.99 10.76
C LEU A 709 21.99 -50.15 9.88
N GLU A 710 21.64 -49.91 8.61
CA GLU A 710 21.34 -50.95 7.63
C GLU A 710 22.58 -51.80 7.34
N GLN A 711 23.76 -51.18 7.11
CA GLN A 711 25.03 -51.90 6.96
C GLN A 711 25.37 -52.74 8.20
N ILE A 712 25.21 -52.19 9.40
CA ILE A 712 25.36 -52.93 10.67
C ILE A 712 24.33 -54.06 10.79
N SER A 713 23.11 -53.88 10.28
CA SER A 713 22.08 -54.91 10.27
C SER A 713 22.40 -56.05 9.29
N LEU A 714 22.92 -55.74 8.10
CA LEU A 714 23.38 -56.73 7.12
C LEU A 714 24.59 -57.51 7.65
N LEU A 715 25.54 -56.83 8.31
CA LEU A 715 26.70 -57.46 8.94
C LEU A 715 26.30 -58.33 10.14
N LYS A 716 25.31 -57.91 10.93
CA LYS A 716 24.72 -58.75 11.97
C LYS A 716 24.01 -59.96 11.37
N GLN A 717 23.19 -59.76 10.34
CA GLN A 717 22.43 -60.85 9.71
C GLN A 717 23.33 -61.85 8.99
N SER A 718 24.44 -61.43 8.38
CA SER A 718 25.42 -62.34 7.77
C SER A 718 26.25 -63.10 8.81
N LEU A 719 26.65 -62.43 9.91
CA LEU A 719 27.28 -63.08 11.05
C LEU A 719 26.34 -64.08 11.73
N GLU A 720 25.08 -63.70 11.95
CA GLU A 720 24.04 -64.53 12.56
C GLU A 720 23.67 -65.71 11.64
N LEU A 721 23.68 -65.51 10.32
CA LEU A 721 23.58 -66.60 9.35
C LEU A 721 24.78 -67.55 9.45
N GLN A 722 26.03 -67.07 9.50
CA GLN A 722 27.21 -67.93 9.71
C GLN A 722 27.19 -68.65 11.07
N MET A 723 26.73 -67.99 12.13
CA MET A 723 26.55 -68.61 13.45
C MET A 723 25.42 -69.66 13.43
N SER A 724 24.35 -69.45 12.66
CA SER A 724 23.30 -70.46 12.46
C SER A 724 23.78 -71.66 11.63
N GLN A 725 24.61 -71.42 10.60
CA GLN A 725 25.18 -72.46 9.74
C GLN A 725 26.22 -73.31 10.48
N SER A 726 27.13 -72.68 11.23
CA SER A 726 28.09 -73.40 12.09
C SER A 726 27.39 -74.15 13.22
N LYS A 727 26.36 -73.56 13.85
CA LYS A 727 25.52 -74.24 14.85
C LYS A 727 24.75 -75.42 14.25
N SER A 728 24.20 -75.30 13.05
CA SER A 728 23.46 -76.40 12.41
C SER A 728 24.40 -77.54 11.98
N ALA A 729 25.60 -77.23 11.50
CA ALA A 729 26.65 -78.23 11.25
C ALA A 729 27.09 -78.93 12.55
N LEU A 730 27.27 -78.19 13.64
CA LEU A 730 27.60 -78.77 14.95
C LEU A 730 26.47 -79.66 15.49
N GLN A 731 25.21 -79.25 15.29
CA GLN A 731 24.03 -80.06 15.66
C GLN A 731 23.89 -81.31 14.79
N GLN A 732 24.20 -81.24 13.50
CA GLN A 732 24.25 -82.43 12.63
C GLN A 732 25.36 -83.41 13.07
N LEU A 733 26.53 -82.90 13.46
CA LEU A 733 27.62 -83.73 13.96
C LEU A 733 27.29 -84.35 15.34
N GLN A 734 26.63 -83.61 16.24
CA GLN A 734 26.10 -84.15 17.49
C GLN A 734 24.97 -85.17 17.26
N ALA A 735 24.12 -84.98 16.25
CA ALA A 735 23.09 -85.95 15.87
C ALA A 735 23.71 -87.26 15.35
N GLN A 736 24.79 -87.17 14.56
CA GLN A 736 25.55 -88.34 14.11
C GLN A 736 26.20 -89.07 15.29
N PHE A 737 26.90 -88.37 16.18
CA PHE A 737 27.50 -89.00 17.37
C PHE A 737 26.48 -89.57 18.36
N SER A 738 25.26 -89.00 18.45
CA SER A 738 24.20 -89.61 19.27
C SER A 738 23.61 -90.84 18.59
N GLN A 739 23.39 -90.82 17.27
CA GLN A 739 22.96 -92.01 16.52
C GLN A 739 23.98 -93.16 16.58
N GLU A 740 25.29 -92.87 16.47
CA GLU A 740 26.32 -93.90 16.65
C GLU A 740 26.34 -94.46 18.08
N ARG A 741 26.16 -93.61 19.10
CA ARG A 741 26.07 -94.05 20.51
C ARG A 741 24.80 -94.86 20.79
N GLU A 742 23.66 -94.48 20.22
CA GLU A 742 22.41 -95.23 20.33
C GLU A 742 22.50 -96.58 19.62
N HIS A 743 23.11 -96.63 18.43
CA HIS A 743 23.30 -97.88 17.69
C HIS A 743 24.25 -98.85 18.42
N LEU A 744 25.31 -98.33 19.06
CA LEU A 744 26.21 -99.11 19.92
C LEU A 744 25.52 -99.55 21.23
N ALA A 745 24.68 -98.69 21.83
CA ALA A 745 23.91 -99.04 23.03
C ALA A 745 22.88 -100.13 22.73
N GLN A 746 22.20 -100.07 21.58
CA GLN A 746 21.27 -101.11 21.11
C GLN A 746 21.98 -102.45 20.92
N GLN A 747 23.14 -102.47 20.25
CA GLN A 747 23.95 -103.70 20.10
C GLN A 747 24.39 -104.30 21.44
N LEU A 748 24.79 -103.47 22.40
CA LEU A 748 25.11 -103.92 23.75
C LEU A 748 23.87 -104.44 24.52
N GLN A 749 22.71 -103.83 24.31
CA GLN A 749 21.44 -104.25 24.93
C GLN A 749 20.88 -105.54 24.33
N GLU A 750 21.00 -105.74 23.02
CA GLU A 750 20.66 -107.00 22.34
C GLU A 750 21.52 -108.15 22.87
N LEU A 751 22.85 -107.95 22.98
CA LEU A 751 23.76 -108.91 23.59
C LEU A 751 23.42 -109.19 25.06
N ALA A 752 23.09 -108.15 25.85
CA ALA A 752 22.70 -108.30 27.25
C ALA A 752 21.40 -109.12 27.40
N LEU A 753 20.38 -108.85 26.57
CA LEU A 753 19.13 -109.62 26.55
C LEU A 753 19.37 -111.08 26.13
N GLU A 754 20.25 -111.31 25.13
CA GLU A 754 20.66 -112.65 24.73
C GLU A 754 21.36 -113.44 25.85
N HIS A 755 22.13 -112.77 26.72
CA HIS A 755 22.69 -113.38 27.92
C HIS A 755 21.61 -113.62 28.99
N GLN A 756 20.75 -112.63 29.24
CA GLN A 756 19.69 -112.71 30.25
C GLN A 756 18.67 -113.81 29.95
N HIS A 757 18.29 -114.02 28.68
CA HIS A 757 17.44 -115.14 28.27
C HIS A 757 18.10 -116.52 28.49
N ARG A 758 19.43 -116.62 28.36
CA ARG A 758 20.19 -117.86 28.65
C ARG A 758 20.26 -118.13 30.15
N GLU A 759 20.33 -117.08 30.98
CA GLU A 759 20.26 -117.21 32.44
C GLU A 759 18.85 -117.57 32.92
N CYS A 760 17.79 -116.92 32.42
CA CYS A 760 16.41 -117.24 32.78
C CYS A 760 16.06 -118.70 32.49
N HIS A 761 16.36 -119.24 31.31
CA HIS A 761 16.06 -120.65 31.01
C HIS A 761 16.85 -121.66 31.88
N LEU A 762 18.03 -121.27 32.39
CA LEU A 762 18.78 -122.07 33.36
C LEU A 762 18.17 -122.00 34.77
N GLN A 763 17.62 -120.84 35.16
CA GLN A 763 16.95 -120.63 36.43
C GLN A 763 15.56 -121.30 36.46
N GLU A 764 14.75 -121.17 35.39
CA GLU A 764 13.45 -121.83 35.24
C GLU A 764 13.57 -123.36 35.40
N ALA A 765 14.55 -123.97 34.72
CA ALA A 765 14.82 -125.40 34.83
C ALA A 765 15.24 -125.85 36.24
N HIS A 766 15.84 -124.95 37.03
CA HIS A 766 16.23 -125.20 38.42
C HIS A 766 15.08 -124.98 39.41
N CYS A 767 14.17 -124.03 39.14
CA CYS A 767 13.01 -123.74 39.97
C CYS A 767 11.95 -124.84 39.91
N CYS A 768 11.61 -125.35 38.72
CA CYS A 768 10.61 -126.43 38.60
C CYS A 768 11.02 -127.70 39.38
N ALA A 769 12.31 -128.05 39.34
CA ALA A 769 12.85 -129.20 40.07
C ALA A 769 12.87 -129.05 41.60
N ILE A 770 12.68 -127.82 42.12
CA ILE A 770 12.51 -127.54 43.55
C ILE A 770 11.01 -127.52 43.91
N GLN A 771 10.16 -126.90 43.08
CA GLN A 771 8.71 -126.83 43.33
C GLN A 771 8.06 -128.22 43.40
N ASP A 772 8.43 -129.15 42.51
CA ASP A 772 7.99 -130.56 42.54
C ASP A 772 8.31 -131.27 43.88
N MET A 773 9.35 -130.82 44.60
CA MET A 773 9.77 -131.36 45.89
C MET A 773 9.14 -130.63 47.09
N GLU A 774 8.87 -129.34 46.97
CA GLU A 774 8.25 -128.51 48.01
C GLU A 774 6.74 -128.73 48.12
N GLU A 775 6.03 -128.86 47.00
CA GLU A 775 4.58 -129.11 47.01
C GLU A 775 4.22 -130.43 47.71
N ALA A 776 5.07 -131.45 47.54
CA ALA A 776 4.93 -132.75 48.21
C ALA A 776 5.04 -132.67 49.74
N GLN A 777 5.79 -131.69 50.29
CA GLN A 777 5.95 -131.50 51.74
C GLN A 777 4.92 -130.53 52.33
N GLN A 778 4.47 -129.53 51.56
CA GLN A 778 3.48 -128.56 52.05
C GLN A 778 2.08 -129.15 52.24
N MET A 779 1.71 -130.19 51.49
CA MET A 779 0.40 -130.83 51.63
C MET A 779 0.23 -131.59 52.96
N GLU A 780 1.30 -132.13 53.55
CA GLU A 780 1.22 -132.85 54.84
C GLU A 780 1.16 -131.90 56.06
N LEU A 781 1.50 -130.62 55.90
CA LEU A 781 1.46 -129.61 56.97
C LEU A 781 0.10 -128.90 57.07
N ARG A 782 -0.48 -128.49 55.94
CA ARG A 782 -1.73 -127.71 55.89
C ARG A 782 -2.91 -128.41 56.59
N ASP A 783 -3.00 -129.74 56.44
CA ASP A 783 -4.02 -130.62 57.05
C ASP A 783 -4.03 -130.60 58.60
N LEU A 784 -2.94 -130.13 59.23
CA LEU A 784 -2.80 -129.98 60.69
C LEU A 784 -3.03 -128.54 61.15
N GLU A 785 -2.70 -127.54 60.33
CA GLU A 785 -2.81 -126.12 60.68
C GLU A 785 -4.27 -125.64 60.70
N GLU A 786 -5.08 -126.00 59.69
CA GLU A 786 -6.49 -125.57 59.58
C GLU A 786 -7.32 -125.88 60.85
N ARG A 787 -7.01 -126.97 61.54
CA ARG A 787 -7.73 -127.43 62.74
C ARG A 787 -7.41 -126.62 64.00
N LEU A 788 -6.21 -126.04 64.07
CA LEU A 788 -5.77 -125.27 65.24
C LEU A 788 -6.20 -123.80 65.13
N GLU A 789 -6.18 -123.24 63.93
CA GLU A 789 -6.58 -121.85 63.72
C GLU A 789 -8.09 -121.62 63.92
N GLN A 790 -8.93 -122.64 63.70
CA GLN A 790 -10.39 -122.47 63.77
C GLN A 790 -10.88 -122.20 65.19
N GLU A 791 -10.27 -122.82 66.21
CA GLU A 791 -10.60 -122.57 67.62
C GLU A 791 -10.12 -121.18 68.10
N GLN A 792 -8.96 -120.70 67.61
CA GLN A 792 -8.37 -119.42 68.03
C GLN A 792 -9.09 -118.19 67.46
N ARG A 793 -9.84 -118.34 66.35
CA ARG A 793 -10.56 -117.25 65.68
C ARG A 793 -11.80 -116.78 66.44
N GLU A 794 -12.47 -117.67 67.17
CA GLU A 794 -13.73 -117.35 67.85
C GLU A 794 -13.51 -116.51 69.13
N GLU A 795 -12.48 -116.82 69.92
CA GLU A 795 -12.15 -116.06 71.14
C GLU A 795 -11.76 -114.61 70.84
N LEU A 796 -10.89 -114.39 69.85
CA LEU A 796 -10.41 -113.07 69.42
C LEU A 796 -11.52 -112.15 68.92
N HIS A 797 -12.60 -112.68 68.34
CA HIS A 797 -13.70 -111.86 67.82
C HIS A 797 -14.46 -111.17 68.97
N THR A 798 -14.69 -111.86 70.09
CA THR A 798 -15.49 -111.33 71.21
C THR A 798 -14.80 -110.19 71.96
N LEU A 799 -13.46 -110.24 72.09
CA LEU A 799 -12.68 -109.24 72.81
C LEU A 799 -12.57 -107.91 72.04
N ASN A 800 -12.45 -107.97 70.71
CA ASN A 800 -12.30 -106.79 69.86
C ASN A 800 -13.58 -105.93 69.79
N GLU A 801 -14.77 -106.54 69.81
CA GLU A 801 -16.03 -105.79 69.75
C GLU A 801 -16.28 -104.93 70.99
N ALA A 802 -15.85 -105.40 72.17
CA ALA A 802 -15.94 -104.64 73.41
C ALA A 802 -15.07 -103.37 73.39
N HIS A 803 -13.84 -103.47 72.88
CA HIS A 803 -12.92 -102.32 72.81
C HIS A 803 -13.34 -101.26 71.78
N ARG A 804 -13.95 -101.67 70.66
CA ARG A 804 -14.45 -100.73 69.64
C ARG A 804 -15.51 -99.79 70.21
N GLN A 805 -16.50 -100.32 70.93
CA GLN A 805 -17.61 -99.54 71.49
C GLN A 805 -17.15 -98.47 72.50
N THR A 806 -16.09 -98.75 73.27
CA THR A 806 -15.52 -97.76 74.22
C THR A 806 -14.79 -96.60 73.56
N LEU A 807 -14.22 -96.79 72.36
CA LEU A 807 -13.49 -95.74 71.65
C LEU A 807 -14.43 -94.80 70.88
N GLU A 808 -15.48 -95.35 70.26
CA GLU A 808 -16.47 -94.57 69.49
C GLU A 808 -17.19 -93.52 70.35
N ILE A 809 -17.46 -93.82 71.63
CA ILE A 809 -18.09 -92.88 72.58
C ILE A 809 -17.16 -91.72 72.96
N LEU A 810 -15.86 -91.98 73.14
CA LEU A 810 -14.88 -90.95 73.51
C LEU A 810 -14.58 -89.98 72.35
N GLN A 811 -14.54 -90.47 71.11
CA GLN A 811 -14.38 -89.60 69.94
C GLN A 811 -15.59 -88.67 69.76
N GLN A 812 -16.82 -89.20 69.88
CA GLN A 812 -18.04 -88.40 69.71
C GLN A 812 -18.18 -87.24 70.72
N GLN A 813 -17.61 -87.38 71.92
CA GLN A 813 -17.59 -86.29 72.92
C GLN A 813 -16.56 -85.22 72.56
N SER A 814 -15.34 -85.61 72.19
CA SER A 814 -14.27 -84.70 71.76
C SER A 814 -14.65 -83.87 70.54
N ASP A 815 -15.29 -84.47 69.53
CA ASP A 815 -15.63 -83.79 68.28
C ASP A 815 -16.77 -82.77 68.45
N GLN A 816 -17.68 -82.98 69.41
CA GLN A 816 -18.78 -82.04 69.69
C GLN A 816 -18.28 -80.76 70.35
N GLU A 817 -17.40 -80.86 71.36
CA GLU A 817 -16.82 -79.68 72.03
C GLU A 817 -15.93 -78.86 71.07
N LEU A 818 -15.20 -79.52 70.16
CA LEU A 818 -14.41 -78.86 69.13
C LEU A 818 -15.25 -78.22 68.02
N GLN A 819 -16.48 -78.67 67.77
CA GLN A 819 -17.39 -78.04 66.81
C GLN A 819 -18.08 -76.80 67.37
N THR A 820 -18.51 -76.81 68.65
CA THR A 820 -19.15 -75.65 69.29
C THR A 820 -18.21 -74.45 69.38
N LEU A 821 -17.00 -74.65 69.92
CA LEU A 821 -15.98 -73.59 70.04
C LEU A 821 -15.54 -72.99 68.70
N ARG A 822 -15.58 -73.77 67.61
CA ARG A 822 -15.31 -73.26 66.25
C ARG A 822 -16.43 -72.35 65.73
N PHE A 823 -17.69 -72.72 65.96
CA PHE A 823 -18.83 -71.93 65.50
C PHE A 823 -18.92 -70.58 66.24
N GLU A 824 -18.73 -70.59 67.56
CA GLU A 824 -18.79 -69.38 68.39
C GLU A 824 -17.70 -68.37 67.99
N LEU A 825 -16.44 -68.81 67.88
CA LEU A 825 -15.33 -67.93 67.47
C LEU A 825 -15.44 -67.44 66.02
N GLU A 826 -15.98 -68.26 65.11
CA GLU A 826 -16.23 -67.82 63.74
C GLU A 826 -17.33 -66.76 63.66
N ASP A 827 -18.45 -66.93 64.37
CA ASP A 827 -19.58 -66.03 64.28
C ASP A 827 -19.36 -64.71 65.06
N GLU A 828 -18.60 -64.73 66.17
CA GLU A 828 -18.08 -63.50 66.80
C GLU A 828 -17.14 -62.74 65.85
N GLY A 829 -16.22 -63.45 65.17
CA GLY A 829 -15.32 -62.86 64.19
C GLY A 829 -16.05 -62.24 62.98
N LYS A 830 -17.05 -62.95 62.44
CA LYS A 830 -17.92 -62.45 61.37
C LYS A 830 -18.73 -61.24 61.82
N ALA A 831 -19.30 -61.26 63.04
CA ALA A 831 -20.08 -60.15 63.58
C ALA A 831 -19.23 -58.89 63.78
N MET A 832 -18.02 -59.01 64.34
CA MET A 832 -17.12 -57.88 64.55
C MET A 832 -16.59 -57.30 63.23
N LEU A 833 -16.30 -58.14 62.24
CA LEU A 833 -15.94 -57.67 60.89
C LEU A 833 -17.13 -57.04 60.16
N ALA A 834 -18.36 -57.51 60.40
CA ALA A 834 -19.57 -56.92 59.85
C ALA A 834 -19.89 -55.54 60.47
N SER A 835 -19.76 -55.38 61.80
CA SER A 835 -19.96 -54.09 62.46
C SER A 835 -18.93 -53.06 62.01
N LEU A 836 -17.63 -53.39 62.02
CA LEU A 836 -16.57 -52.49 61.55
C LEU A 836 -16.73 -52.11 60.07
N ARG A 837 -17.15 -53.05 59.20
CA ARG A 837 -17.49 -52.73 57.80
C ARG A 837 -18.73 -51.84 57.70
N SER A 838 -19.74 -52.05 58.54
CA SER A 838 -20.95 -51.22 58.59
C SER A 838 -20.65 -49.80 59.04
N GLU A 839 -19.88 -49.62 60.10
CA GLU A 839 -19.46 -48.31 60.63
C GLU A 839 -18.55 -47.57 59.63
N LEU A 840 -17.56 -48.25 59.06
CA LEU A 840 -16.68 -47.66 58.04
C LEU A 840 -17.48 -47.23 56.80
N ASN A 841 -18.41 -48.08 56.32
CA ASN A 841 -19.29 -47.72 55.21
C ASN A 841 -20.26 -46.60 55.57
N HIS A 842 -20.74 -46.52 56.81
CA HIS A 842 -21.62 -45.44 57.28
C HIS A 842 -20.87 -44.10 57.38
N LEU A 843 -19.65 -44.08 57.91
CA LEU A 843 -18.78 -42.90 57.93
C LEU A 843 -18.38 -42.46 56.51
N HIS A 844 -18.08 -43.41 55.62
CA HIS A 844 -17.76 -43.11 54.23
C HIS A 844 -18.99 -42.59 53.45
N ALA A 845 -20.16 -43.18 53.66
CA ALA A 845 -21.41 -42.74 53.04
C ALA A 845 -21.85 -41.35 53.55
N THR A 846 -21.80 -41.11 54.86
CA THR A 846 -22.15 -39.80 55.45
C THR A 846 -21.16 -38.71 55.05
N ALA A 847 -19.85 -39.01 54.93
CA ALA A 847 -18.87 -38.08 54.38
C ALA A 847 -19.13 -37.74 52.91
N ILE A 848 -19.41 -38.74 52.06
CA ILE A 848 -19.79 -38.52 50.66
C ILE A 848 -21.09 -37.72 50.55
N GLU A 849 -22.09 -38.03 51.37
CA GLU A 849 -23.39 -37.35 51.31
C GLU A 849 -23.31 -35.91 51.83
N HIS A 850 -22.45 -35.64 52.82
CA HIS A 850 -22.12 -34.28 53.25
C HIS A 850 -21.41 -33.49 52.14
N LEU A 851 -20.38 -34.07 51.49
CA LEU A 851 -19.72 -33.47 50.32
C LEU A 851 -20.69 -33.19 49.17
N ARG A 852 -21.59 -34.14 48.85
CA ARG A 852 -22.66 -33.96 47.87
C ARG A 852 -23.60 -32.82 48.28
N GLN A 853 -23.99 -32.70 49.54
CA GLN A 853 -24.85 -31.61 50.01
C GLN A 853 -24.15 -30.25 49.98
N VAL A 854 -22.85 -30.18 50.29
CA VAL A 854 -22.04 -28.96 50.17
C VAL A 854 -21.96 -28.55 48.69
N HIS A 855 -21.50 -29.44 47.82
CA HIS A 855 -21.43 -29.15 46.38
C HIS A 855 -22.79 -28.87 45.74
N PHE A 856 -23.89 -29.49 46.20
CA PHE A 856 -25.24 -29.16 45.73
C PHE A 856 -25.67 -27.75 46.18
N LYS A 857 -25.31 -27.31 47.40
CA LYS A 857 -25.57 -25.95 47.86
C LYS A 857 -24.73 -24.92 47.09
N GLU A 858 -23.44 -25.19 46.90
CA GLU A 858 -22.49 -24.36 46.13
C GLU A 858 -22.91 -24.24 44.66
N ASN A 859 -23.18 -25.36 43.99
CA ASN A 859 -23.59 -25.40 42.58
C ASN A 859 -24.94 -24.70 42.37
N ASN A 860 -25.89 -24.82 43.31
CA ASN A 860 -27.14 -24.07 43.26
C ASN A 860 -26.99 -22.59 43.65
N ALA A 861 -25.97 -22.20 44.44
CA ALA A 861 -25.64 -20.79 44.67
C ALA A 861 -25.05 -20.16 43.40
N ALA A 862 -24.02 -20.78 42.83
CA ALA A 862 -23.39 -20.34 41.58
C ALA A 862 -24.38 -20.30 40.40
N LYS A 863 -25.36 -21.24 40.35
CA LYS A 863 -26.47 -21.18 39.38
C LYS A 863 -27.37 -19.97 39.60
N ARG A 864 -27.80 -19.68 40.83
CA ARG A 864 -28.60 -18.48 41.10
C ARG A 864 -27.83 -17.21 40.79
N GLU A 865 -26.55 -17.11 41.14
CA GLU A 865 -25.73 -15.94 40.77
C GLU A 865 -25.58 -15.79 39.24
N LEU A 866 -25.51 -16.90 38.50
CA LEU A 866 -25.54 -16.90 37.04
C LEU A 866 -26.92 -16.51 36.48
N ASP A 867 -28.00 -17.06 37.01
CA ASP A 867 -29.37 -16.73 36.60
C ASP A 867 -29.68 -15.24 36.91
N ASP A 868 -29.33 -14.75 38.10
CA ASP A 868 -29.47 -13.35 38.52
C ASP A 868 -28.65 -12.40 37.63
N THR A 869 -27.48 -12.81 37.13
CA THR A 869 -26.69 -11.98 36.19
C THR A 869 -27.28 -12.03 34.77
N ILE A 870 -27.80 -13.19 34.35
CA ILE A 870 -28.55 -13.33 33.10
C ILE A 870 -29.84 -12.49 33.11
N GLU A 871 -30.55 -12.40 34.23
CA GLU A 871 -31.74 -11.54 34.36
C GLU A 871 -31.38 -10.05 34.31
N ARG A 872 -30.36 -9.60 35.05
CA ARG A 872 -29.85 -8.22 34.94
C ARG A 872 -29.36 -7.87 33.53
N CYS A 873 -28.79 -8.82 32.79
CA CYS A 873 -28.46 -8.64 31.38
C CYS A 873 -29.71 -8.51 30.50
N LYS A 874 -30.74 -9.34 30.69
CA LYS A 874 -32.02 -9.24 29.96
C LYS A 874 -32.76 -7.93 30.25
N GLU A 875 -32.73 -7.45 31.49
CA GLU A 875 -33.29 -6.14 31.87
C GLU A 875 -32.57 -5.02 31.13
N HIS A 876 -31.22 -5.04 31.12
CA HIS A 876 -30.44 -4.05 30.39
C HIS A 876 -30.64 -4.12 28.86
N GLU A 877 -30.79 -5.32 28.29
CA GLU A 877 -31.16 -5.51 26.88
C GLU A 877 -32.57 -4.95 26.59
N GLN A 878 -33.54 -5.11 27.50
CA GLN A 878 -34.88 -4.54 27.36
C GLN A 878 -34.88 -3.01 27.45
N ASP A 879 -34.13 -2.42 28.38
CA ASP A 879 -33.94 -0.95 28.47
C ASP A 879 -33.31 -0.39 27.18
N LEU A 880 -32.29 -1.07 26.65
CA LEU A 880 -31.65 -0.69 25.39
C LEU A 880 -32.59 -0.84 24.20
N LEU A 881 -33.41 -1.91 24.14
CA LEU A 881 -34.42 -2.11 23.10
C LEU A 881 -35.54 -1.07 23.17
N GLY A 882 -35.99 -0.70 24.38
CA GLY A 882 -36.95 0.39 24.61
C GLY A 882 -36.39 1.71 24.10
N ARG A 883 -35.16 2.07 24.51
CA ARG A 883 -34.49 3.29 24.06
C ARG A 883 -34.21 3.32 22.55
N ILE A 884 -33.97 2.16 21.93
CA ILE A 884 -33.89 2.02 20.46
C ILE A 884 -35.26 2.22 19.81
N SER A 885 -36.36 1.79 20.45
CA SER A 885 -37.73 2.06 19.99
C SER A 885 -38.05 3.55 20.06
N ASP A 886 -37.73 4.22 21.17
CA ASP A 886 -37.95 5.67 21.35
C ASP A 886 -37.19 6.48 20.30
N LEU A 887 -35.90 6.17 20.08
CA LEU A 887 -35.08 6.81 19.06
C LEU A 887 -35.58 6.54 17.63
N ARG A 888 -36.15 5.36 17.36
CA ARG A 888 -36.82 5.07 16.07
C ARG A 888 -38.11 5.89 15.93
N GLN A 889 -38.86 6.08 17.00
CA GLN A 889 -40.07 6.91 17.02
C GLN A 889 -39.71 8.39 16.79
N GLU A 890 -38.69 8.93 17.46
CA GLU A 890 -38.16 10.27 17.19
C GLU A 890 -37.74 10.44 15.72
N VAL A 891 -37.00 9.48 15.16
CA VAL A 891 -36.61 9.49 13.74
C VAL A 891 -37.84 9.45 12.83
N SER A 892 -38.92 8.74 13.20
CA SER A 892 -40.17 8.75 12.44
C SER A 892 -40.87 10.12 12.51
N CYS A 893 -40.95 10.75 13.68
CA CYS A 893 -41.53 12.08 13.85
C CYS A 893 -40.75 13.16 13.08
N ARG A 894 -39.42 13.09 13.11
CA ARG A 894 -38.55 13.98 12.31
C ARG A 894 -38.70 13.73 10.81
N LYS A 895 -38.82 12.49 10.36
CA LYS A 895 -39.11 12.16 8.94
C LYS A 895 -40.46 12.69 8.49
N ASN A 896 -41.50 12.57 9.32
CA ASN A 896 -42.82 13.12 9.01
C ASN A 896 -42.75 14.65 8.91
N ARG A 897 -42.07 15.34 9.84
CA ARG A 897 -41.92 16.81 9.75
C ARG A 897 -41.06 17.26 8.56
N ILE A 898 -40.10 16.46 8.12
CA ILE A 898 -39.37 16.70 6.86
C ILE A 898 -40.34 16.56 5.67
N ALA A 899 -41.16 15.50 5.63
CA ALA A 899 -42.15 15.31 4.58
C ALA A 899 -43.20 16.45 4.55
N ASP A 900 -43.63 16.97 5.70
CA ASP A 900 -44.50 18.16 5.77
C ASP A 900 -43.82 19.38 5.12
N LEU A 901 -42.54 19.62 5.46
CA LEU A 901 -41.74 20.71 4.90
C LEU A 901 -41.49 20.52 3.40
N ASP A 902 -41.31 19.28 2.92
CA ASP A 902 -41.19 18.99 1.48
C ASP A 902 -42.50 19.30 0.73
N HIS A 903 -43.67 19.08 1.34
CA HIS A 903 -44.97 19.50 0.78
C HIS A 903 -45.15 21.03 0.82
N GLU A 904 -44.75 21.69 1.92
CA GLU A 904 -44.72 23.16 2.02
C GLU A 904 -43.83 23.74 0.88
N ILE A 905 -42.61 23.23 0.71
CA ILE A 905 -41.67 23.59 -0.37
C ILE A 905 -42.25 23.29 -1.75
N HIS A 906 -42.93 22.16 -1.95
CA HIS A 906 -43.55 21.84 -3.25
C HIS A 906 -44.65 22.85 -3.60
N SER A 907 -45.54 23.17 -2.66
CA SER A 907 -46.61 24.16 -2.87
C SER A 907 -46.06 25.57 -3.16
N LEU A 908 -44.99 25.97 -2.48
CA LEU A 908 -44.29 27.24 -2.76
C LEU A 908 -43.69 27.23 -4.18
N ASN A 909 -43.05 26.15 -4.60
CA ASN A 909 -42.52 26.02 -5.97
C ASN A 909 -43.64 26.03 -7.04
N GLU A 910 -44.83 25.48 -6.76
CA GLU A 910 -45.99 25.62 -7.64
C GLU A 910 -46.44 27.09 -7.75
N THR A 911 -46.54 27.82 -6.63
CA THR A 911 -46.90 29.26 -6.67
C THR A 911 -45.86 30.12 -7.39
N ILE A 912 -44.56 29.82 -7.22
CA ILE A 912 -43.48 30.45 -7.97
C ILE A 912 -43.61 30.12 -9.47
N SER A 913 -43.97 28.88 -9.81
CA SER A 913 -44.20 28.48 -11.21
C SER A 913 -45.38 29.21 -11.85
N THR A 914 -46.49 29.45 -11.12
CA THR A 914 -47.62 30.23 -11.63
C THR A 914 -47.27 31.70 -11.78
N LEU A 915 -46.63 32.32 -10.78
CA LEU A 915 -46.20 33.72 -10.85
C LEU A 915 -45.16 33.96 -11.96
N THR A 916 -44.26 33.00 -12.20
CA THR A 916 -43.30 33.07 -13.32
C THR A 916 -44.01 33.04 -14.68
N LYS A 917 -45.04 32.20 -14.84
CA LYS A 917 -45.87 32.15 -16.07
C LYS A 917 -46.68 33.42 -16.27
N GLU A 918 -47.18 34.03 -15.20
CA GLU A 918 -47.89 35.32 -15.25
C GLU A 918 -46.94 36.47 -15.63
N LEU A 919 -45.73 36.51 -15.06
CA LEU A 919 -44.68 37.45 -15.45
C LEU A 919 -44.25 37.27 -16.91
N GLU A 920 -44.12 36.03 -17.39
CA GLU A 920 -43.88 35.76 -18.83
C GLU A 920 -45.01 36.28 -19.72
N LEU A 921 -46.27 36.05 -19.34
CA LEU A 921 -47.43 36.54 -20.09
C LEU A 921 -47.50 38.06 -20.10
N LYS A 922 -47.21 38.72 -18.96
CA LYS A 922 -47.14 40.19 -18.88
C LYS A 922 -45.94 40.75 -19.64
N GLY A 923 -44.79 40.07 -19.65
CA GLY A 923 -43.66 40.42 -20.52
C GLY A 923 -44.01 40.35 -22.01
N LYS A 924 -44.72 39.29 -22.44
CA LYS A 924 -45.23 39.14 -23.82
C LYS A 924 -46.28 40.22 -24.15
N GLU A 925 -47.13 40.60 -23.20
CA GLU A 925 -48.11 41.68 -23.36
C GLU A 925 -47.45 43.08 -23.47
N ILE A 926 -46.45 43.38 -22.63
CA ILE A 926 -45.65 44.61 -22.70
C ILE A 926 -44.90 44.69 -24.04
N LEU A 927 -44.33 43.59 -24.51
CA LEU A 927 -43.69 43.52 -25.84
C LEU A 927 -44.70 43.77 -26.97
N ARG A 928 -45.92 43.22 -26.88
CA ARG A 928 -47.00 43.49 -27.83
C ARG A 928 -47.38 44.98 -27.84
N VAL A 929 -47.69 45.56 -26.69
CA VAL A 929 -48.05 46.99 -26.56
C VAL A 929 -46.92 47.89 -27.06
N ARG A 930 -45.66 47.59 -26.73
CA ARG A 930 -44.50 48.33 -27.25
C ARG A 930 -44.35 48.19 -28.78
N SER A 931 -44.65 47.02 -29.35
CA SER A 931 -44.61 46.83 -30.80
C SER A 931 -45.71 47.60 -31.52
N GLU A 932 -46.93 47.64 -30.95
CA GLU A 932 -48.08 48.39 -31.47
C GLU A 932 -47.84 49.91 -31.36
N ALA A 933 -47.37 50.39 -30.20
CA ALA A 933 -47.01 51.79 -30.01
C ALA A 933 -45.91 52.25 -30.99
N ASN A 934 -44.85 51.46 -31.19
CA ASN A 934 -43.82 51.74 -32.19
C ASN A 934 -44.37 51.76 -33.63
N LEU A 935 -45.39 50.95 -33.93
CA LEU A 935 -46.07 50.94 -35.23
C LEU A 935 -46.89 52.23 -35.45
N HIS A 936 -47.61 52.68 -34.42
CA HIS A 936 -48.34 53.95 -34.44
C HIS A 936 -47.41 55.16 -34.53
N ILE A 937 -46.29 55.18 -33.79
CA ILE A 937 -45.27 56.23 -33.89
C ILE A 937 -44.74 56.32 -35.33
N ARG A 938 -44.30 55.21 -35.93
CA ARG A 938 -43.81 55.18 -37.32
C ARG A 938 -44.86 55.61 -38.35
N ALA A 939 -46.13 55.29 -38.12
CA ALA A 939 -47.22 55.75 -38.98
C ALA A 939 -47.39 57.27 -38.89
N HIS A 940 -47.38 57.84 -37.67
CA HIS A 940 -47.43 59.28 -37.45
C HIS A 940 -46.21 60.02 -38.00
N GLU A 941 -45.00 59.48 -37.82
CA GLU A 941 -43.76 60.01 -38.40
C GLU A 941 -43.86 60.06 -39.93
N GLN A 942 -44.24 58.96 -40.57
CA GLN A 942 -44.38 58.92 -42.04
C GLN A 942 -45.46 59.88 -42.54
N ASP A 943 -46.60 60.00 -41.85
CA ASP A 943 -47.67 60.91 -42.26
C ASP A 943 -47.37 62.38 -41.95
N LEU A 944 -46.46 62.67 -41.01
CA LEU A 944 -45.91 64.00 -40.80
C LEU A 944 -44.89 64.35 -41.89
N SER A 945 -43.93 63.47 -42.18
CA SER A 945 -42.97 63.65 -43.28
C SER A 945 -43.67 63.88 -44.61
N LYS A 946 -44.66 63.07 -44.97
CA LYS A 946 -45.44 63.25 -46.21
C LYS A 946 -46.25 64.55 -46.26
N ARG A 947 -46.55 65.18 -45.11
CA ARG A 947 -47.20 66.52 -45.07
C ARG A 947 -46.16 67.60 -45.32
N LEU A 948 -45.04 67.55 -44.60
CA LEU A 948 -43.92 68.47 -44.77
C LEU A 948 -43.35 68.44 -46.20
N GLU A 949 -43.22 67.25 -46.80
CA GLU A 949 -42.86 67.08 -48.22
C GLU A 949 -43.85 67.81 -49.15
N ARG A 950 -45.16 67.62 -48.95
CA ARG A 950 -46.20 68.31 -49.74
C ARG A 950 -46.22 69.82 -49.52
N GLU A 951 -46.06 70.29 -48.28
CA GLU A 951 -45.98 71.71 -47.95
C GLU A 951 -44.74 72.36 -48.60
N ILE A 952 -43.61 71.65 -48.64
CA ILE A 952 -42.39 72.07 -49.34
C ILE A 952 -42.59 72.04 -50.87
N GLU A 953 -43.25 71.03 -51.43
CA GLU A 953 -43.58 70.98 -52.86
C GLU A 953 -44.54 72.11 -53.28
N GLU A 954 -45.57 72.40 -52.47
CA GLU A 954 -46.52 73.48 -52.71
C GLU A 954 -45.86 74.86 -52.59
N LEU A 955 -44.97 75.08 -51.61
CA LEU A 955 -44.21 76.32 -51.44
C LEU A 955 -43.18 76.52 -52.57
N ASN A 956 -42.51 75.46 -53.02
CA ASN A 956 -41.66 75.52 -54.21
C ASN A 956 -42.51 75.81 -55.46
N ALA A 957 -43.72 75.25 -55.57
CA ALA A 957 -44.61 75.49 -56.70
C ALA A 957 -45.20 76.91 -56.69
N SER A 958 -45.49 77.53 -55.54
CA SER A 958 -45.87 78.95 -55.47
C SER A 958 -44.70 79.85 -55.84
N HIS A 959 -43.52 79.64 -55.24
CA HIS A 959 -42.32 80.44 -55.50
C HIS A 959 -41.89 80.39 -56.98
N ASN A 960 -41.97 79.23 -57.63
CA ASN A 960 -41.70 79.10 -59.06
C ASN A 960 -42.74 79.85 -59.93
N ARG A 961 -44.03 79.82 -59.57
CA ARG A 961 -45.08 80.57 -60.27
C ARG A 961 -44.87 82.08 -60.11
N GLU A 962 -44.60 82.56 -58.90
CA GLU A 962 -44.31 83.98 -58.60
C GLU A 962 -43.08 84.47 -59.37
N THR A 963 -42.01 83.69 -59.37
CA THR A 963 -40.79 83.97 -60.15
C THR A 963 -41.09 84.04 -61.65
N GLN A 964 -41.89 83.11 -62.19
CA GLN A 964 -42.28 83.11 -63.60
C GLN A 964 -43.20 84.28 -63.96
N ILE A 965 -44.10 84.69 -63.05
CA ILE A 965 -44.94 85.89 -63.20
C ILE A 965 -44.05 87.15 -63.24
N MET A 966 -43.15 87.32 -62.27
CA MET A 966 -42.21 88.45 -62.22
C MET A 966 -41.33 88.55 -63.48
N LEU A 967 -40.82 87.41 -63.98
CA LEU A 967 -40.09 87.38 -65.27
C LEU A 967 -41.00 87.77 -66.45
N SER A 968 -42.26 87.34 -66.45
CA SER A 968 -43.22 87.73 -67.50
C SER A 968 -43.53 89.24 -67.48
N ASP A 969 -43.67 89.83 -66.29
CA ASP A 969 -43.98 91.26 -66.13
C ASP A 969 -42.76 92.14 -66.39
N PHE A 970 -41.56 91.69 -66.02
CA PHE A 970 -40.30 92.30 -66.42
C PHE A 970 -40.15 92.34 -67.96
N ASN A 971 -40.46 91.22 -68.64
CA ASN A 971 -40.41 91.16 -70.10
C ASN A 971 -41.45 92.10 -70.75
N LYS A 972 -42.71 92.11 -70.27
CA LYS A 972 -43.74 93.06 -70.73
C LYS A 972 -43.30 94.51 -70.53
N ALA A 973 -42.71 94.85 -69.38
CA ALA A 973 -42.18 96.18 -69.12
C ALA A 973 -41.01 96.54 -70.05
N GLN A 974 -40.14 95.57 -70.36
CA GLN A 974 -39.04 95.77 -71.32
C GLN A 974 -39.54 95.95 -72.76
N GLU A 975 -40.62 95.26 -73.15
CA GLU A 975 -41.29 95.44 -74.45
C GLU A 975 -41.96 96.82 -74.55
N LEU A 976 -42.75 97.21 -73.55
CA LEU A 976 -43.35 98.56 -73.48
C LEU A 976 -42.30 99.69 -73.50
N LEU A 977 -41.10 99.46 -72.93
CA LEU A 977 -39.98 100.39 -73.04
C LEU A 977 -39.39 100.44 -74.46
N LYS A 978 -39.24 99.29 -75.15
CA LYS A 978 -38.79 99.24 -76.55
C LYS A 978 -39.79 99.93 -77.48
N ASP A 979 -41.08 99.68 -77.32
CA ASP A 979 -42.15 100.30 -78.10
C ASP A 979 -42.23 101.81 -77.87
N LYS A 980 -41.98 102.26 -76.64
CA LYS A 980 -41.91 103.70 -76.34
C LYS A 980 -40.67 104.36 -76.95
N ILE A 981 -39.54 103.65 -77.01
CA ILE A 981 -38.33 104.14 -77.69
C ILE A 981 -38.56 104.23 -79.21
N SER A 982 -39.12 103.20 -79.84
CA SER A 982 -39.39 103.22 -81.28
C SER A 982 -40.44 104.27 -81.67
N ALA A 983 -41.51 104.43 -80.88
CA ALA A 983 -42.49 105.50 -81.09
C ALA A 983 -41.89 106.90 -80.96
N LEU A 984 -40.94 107.11 -80.03
CA LEU A 984 -40.22 108.38 -79.90
C LEU A 984 -39.25 108.63 -81.06
N GLN A 985 -38.60 107.58 -81.59
CA GLN A 985 -37.75 107.67 -82.78
C GLN A 985 -38.55 108.06 -84.02
N ILE A 986 -39.69 107.39 -84.28
CA ILE A 986 -40.59 107.69 -85.41
C ILE A 986 -41.15 109.12 -85.30
N LEU A 987 -41.49 109.58 -84.09
CA LEU A 987 -41.93 110.96 -83.86
C LEU A 987 -40.81 111.98 -84.13
N LEU A 988 -39.58 111.69 -83.72
CA LEU A 988 -38.41 112.54 -83.98
C LEU A 988 -38.18 112.68 -85.49
N GLU A 989 -38.01 111.57 -86.20
CA GLU A 989 -37.83 111.52 -87.66
C GLU A 989 -38.95 112.27 -88.39
N GLY A 990 -40.22 112.00 -88.03
CA GLY A 990 -41.38 112.66 -88.60
C GLY A 990 -41.54 114.15 -88.25
N THR A 991 -40.79 114.68 -87.27
CA THR A 991 -40.65 116.13 -87.05
C THR A 991 -39.48 116.73 -87.82
N GLU A 992 -38.38 116.00 -87.99
CA GLU A 992 -37.25 116.44 -88.83
C GLU A 992 -37.64 116.57 -90.31
N GLU A 993 -38.39 115.62 -90.87
CA GLU A 993 -38.88 115.72 -92.25
C GLU A 993 -39.77 116.95 -92.46
N LYS A 994 -40.69 117.21 -91.52
CA LYS A 994 -41.59 118.38 -91.56
C LYS A 994 -40.84 119.71 -91.42
N PHE A 995 -39.70 119.72 -90.72
CA PHE A 995 -38.83 120.89 -90.64
C PHE A 995 -38.04 121.10 -91.94
N ARG A 996 -37.50 120.03 -92.53
CA ARG A 996 -36.72 120.06 -93.78
C ARG A 996 -37.56 120.44 -95.01
N ASN A 997 -38.82 120.00 -95.07
CA ASN A 997 -39.69 120.15 -96.25
C ASN A 997 -40.70 121.33 -96.14
N ARG A 998 -40.35 122.40 -95.41
CA ARG A 998 -41.24 123.55 -95.20
C ARG A 998 -41.24 124.52 -96.40
N GLU A 999 -42.42 124.85 -96.90
CA GLU A 999 -42.62 125.88 -97.94
C GLU A 999 -42.29 127.30 -97.46
N SER A 1000 -41.73 128.12 -98.36
CA SER A 1000 -41.45 129.55 -98.16
C SER A 1000 -42.74 130.37 -98.00
N ARG A 1001 -42.70 131.51 -97.31
CA ARG A 1001 -43.92 132.26 -96.99
C ARG A 1001 -44.43 133.08 -98.17
N PRO A 1002 -45.75 133.35 -98.25
CA PRO A 1002 -46.28 134.32 -99.22
C PRO A 1002 -45.69 135.72 -99.02
N GLU A 1003 -45.36 136.09 -97.79
CA GLU A 1003 -44.59 137.28 -97.41
C GLU A 1003 -43.27 137.39 -98.19
N ASP A 1004 -42.46 136.32 -98.17
CA ASP A 1004 -41.16 136.26 -98.84
C ASP A 1004 -41.32 136.35 -100.38
N LEU A 1005 -42.31 135.63 -100.93
CA LEU A 1005 -42.61 135.63 -102.37
C LEU A 1005 -43.07 137.02 -102.86
N GLN A 1006 -43.87 137.72 -102.06
CA GLN A 1006 -44.39 139.05 -102.40
C GLN A 1006 -43.29 140.13 -102.31
N VAL A 1007 -42.37 140.02 -101.34
CA VAL A 1007 -41.16 140.84 -101.27
C VAL A 1007 -40.24 140.58 -102.47
N ILE A 1008 -40.03 139.32 -102.87
CA ILE A 1008 -39.24 138.95 -104.05
C ILE A 1008 -39.85 139.53 -105.35
N ALA A 1009 -41.19 139.58 -105.45
CA ALA A 1009 -41.87 140.19 -106.59
C ALA A 1009 -41.62 141.71 -106.64
N GLY A 1010 -41.89 142.45 -105.54
CA GLY A 1010 -41.68 143.90 -105.48
C GLY A 1010 -40.22 144.31 -105.68
N LEU A 1011 -39.26 143.52 -105.18
CA LEU A 1011 -37.83 143.78 -105.42
C LEU A 1011 -37.44 143.65 -106.90
N ARG A 1012 -38.05 142.72 -107.66
CA ARG A 1012 -37.82 142.61 -109.12
C ARG A 1012 -38.39 143.80 -109.88
N GLU A 1013 -39.54 144.29 -109.45
CA GLU A 1013 -40.21 145.46 -110.04
C GLU A 1013 -39.36 146.72 -109.87
N ILE A 1014 -38.91 147.00 -108.63
CA ILE A 1014 -38.02 148.13 -108.28
C ILE A 1014 -36.67 148.08 -109.03
N VAL A 1015 -36.13 146.89 -109.29
CA VAL A 1015 -34.91 146.73 -110.11
C VAL A 1015 -35.17 147.19 -111.55
N SER A 1016 -36.29 146.78 -112.16
CA SER A 1016 -36.63 147.17 -113.53
C SER A 1016 -36.85 148.69 -113.70
N GLU A 1017 -37.46 149.35 -112.71
CA GLU A 1017 -37.62 150.81 -112.70
C GLU A 1017 -36.26 151.54 -112.66
N ARG A 1018 -35.31 151.03 -111.87
CA ARG A 1018 -33.97 151.61 -111.76
C ARG A 1018 -33.15 151.42 -113.02
N GLU A 1019 -33.25 150.27 -113.69
CA GLU A 1019 -32.62 150.04 -114.99
C GLU A 1019 -33.15 151.01 -116.06
N ALA A 1020 -34.46 151.27 -116.09
CA ALA A 1020 -35.07 152.26 -116.98
C ALA A 1020 -34.60 153.71 -116.67
N LEU A 1021 -34.45 154.06 -115.39
CA LEU A 1021 -33.98 155.39 -114.98
C LEU A 1021 -32.49 155.63 -115.35
N VAL A 1022 -31.63 154.63 -115.12
CA VAL A 1022 -30.21 154.68 -115.50
C VAL A 1022 -30.05 154.92 -117.01
N LYS A 1023 -30.91 154.30 -117.84
CA LYS A 1023 -30.87 154.46 -119.29
C LYS A 1023 -31.09 155.91 -119.74
N LYS A 1024 -32.07 156.63 -119.17
CA LYS A 1024 -32.29 158.06 -119.44
C LYS A 1024 -31.05 158.90 -119.11
N LEU A 1025 -30.49 158.73 -117.91
CA LEU A 1025 -29.37 159.52 -117.42
C LEU A 1025 -28.09 159.35 -118.27
N VAL A 1026 -27.93 158.21 -118.94
CA VAL A 1026 -26.82 157.97 -119.90
C VAL A 1026 -27.02 158.75 -121.21
N ASP A 1027 -28.25 158.88 -121.69
CA ASP A 1027 -28.56 159.64 -122.90
C ASP A 1027 -28.53 161.16 -122.64
N ASP A 1028 -29.03 161.63 -121.50
CA ASP A 1028 -28.91 163.04 -121.06
C ASP A 1028 -27.44 163.46 -120.91
N LYS A 1029 -26.59 162.59 -120.35
CA LYS A 1029 -25.13 162.81 -120.27
C LYS A 1029 -24.49 163.02 -121.64
N LYS A 1030 -24.90 162.26 -122.66
CA LYS A 1030 -24.40 162.40 -124.04
C LYS A 1030 -24.77 163.75 -124.65
N PHE A 1031 -25.98 164.25 -124.36
CA PHE A 1031 -26.44 165.56 -124.82
C PHE A 1031 -25.53 166.68 -124.29
N TYR A 1032 -25.34 166.75 -122.97
CA TYR A 1032 -24.52 167.80 -122.35
C TYR A 1032 -23.03 167.73 -122.73
N GLN A 1033 -22.48 166.53 -122.97
CA GLN A 1033 -21.09 166.39 -123.45
C GLN A 1033 -20.86 167.00 -124.85
N LEU A 1034 -21.88 167.10 -125.69
CA LEU A 1034 -21.80 167.79 -126.99
C LEU A 1034 -22.01 169.31 -126.88
N GLU A 1035 -22.72 169.78 -125.84
CA GLU A 1035 -22.97 171.21 -125.63
C GLU A 1035 -21.77 171.94 -124.99
N LEU A 1036 -21.06 171.33 -124.03
CA LEU A 1036 -19.86 171.94 -123.42
C LEU A 1036 -18.75 172.23 -124.44
N VAL A 1037 -18.50 171.31 -125.37
CA VAL A 1037 -17.39 171.43 -126.36
C VAL A 1037 -17.53 172.68 -127.25
N ASN A 1038 -18.75 173.20 -127.44
CA ASN A 1038 -19.03 174.31 -128.35
C ASN A 1038 -18.97 175.70 -127.71
N ARG A 1039 -18.65 175.84 -126.41
CA ARG A 1039 -18.74 177.14 -125.70
C ARG A 1039 -17.52 177.57 -124.87
N GLU A 1040 -16.54 176.72 -124.61
CA GLU A 1040 -15.44 177.05 -123.67
C GLU A 1040 -14.07 177.32 -124.31
N PRO A 1041 -13.84 178.56 -124.75
CA PRO A 1041 -12.55 179.22 -124.60
C PRO A 1041 -12.71 180.53 -123.81
N GLY A 1042 -13.10 180.43 -122.53
CA GLY A 1042 -13.47 181.61 -121.73
C GLY A 1042 -13.14 181.57 -120.23
N PHE A 1043 -13.39 180.46 -119.53
CA PHE A 1043 -13.36 180.46 -118.06
C PHE A 1043 -12.72 179.20 -117.44
N ASN A 1044 -11.39 179.08 -117.58
CA ASN A 1044 -10.50 178.74 -116.44
C ASN A 1044 -9.02 178.84 -116.83
N LYS A 1045 -8.46 180.05 -116.72
CA LYS A 1045 -7.01 180.28 -116.64
C LYS A 1045 -6.57 180.59 -115.20
N VAL A 1046 -7.38 180.21 -114.20
CA VAL A 1046 -7.20 180.58 -112.80
C VAL A 1046 -7.64 179.44 -111.88
N PHE A 1047 -6.82 179.19 -110.85
CA PHE A 1047 -7.00 178.26 -109.72
C PHE A 1047 -6.89 176.74 -109.98
N ASN A 1048 -5.87 176.16 -109.34
CA ASN A 1048 -5.57 174.73 -109.18
C ASN A 1048 -6.03 174.24 -107.78
N THR A 1049 -5.78 172.94 -107.51
CA THR A 1049 -5.45 172.29 -106.21
C THR A 1049 -6.48 171.34 -105.55
N ASN A 1050 -5.92 170.40 -104.75
CA ASN A 1050 -6.48 169.21 -104.05
C ASN A 1050 -7.33 169.61 -102.80
N PRO A 1051 -7.92 168.72 -101.92
CA PRO A 1051 -7.58 167.30 -101.63
C PRO A 1051 -8.64 166.28 -101.02
N ASN A 1052 -8.33 164.96 -101.09
CA ASN A 1052 -8.31 163.88 -100.05
C ASN A 1052 -9.53 163.45 -99.13
N VAL A 1053 -9.45 162.19 -98.59
CA VAL A 1053 -10.17 161.51 -97.46
C VAL A 1053 -11.63 161.01 -97.70
N GLY A 1054 -12.15 159.87 -97.17
CA GLY A 1054 -11.56 158.65 -96.54
C GLY A 1054 -12.44 157.86 -95.51
N VAL A 1055 -12.03 156.61 -95.19
CA VAL A 1055 -12.15 155.82 -93.89
C VAL A 1055 -13.46 155.06 -93.43
N ILE A 1056 -13.25 153.91 -92.74
CA ILE A 1056 -14.02 153.20 -91.66
C ILE A 1056 -14.67 151.80 -91.93
N ASN A 1057 -14.51 150.87 -90.96
CA ASN A 1057 -15.03 149.48 -90.83
C ASN A 1057 -15.01 149.03 -89.33
N PRO A 1058 -16.02 148.30 -88.78
CA PRO A 1058 -15.91 147.71 -87.43
C PRO A 1058 -16.48 146.26 -87.19
N LEU A 1059 -15.62 145.38 -86.63
CA LEU A 1059 -15.91 144.27 -85.66
C LEU A 1059 -16.76 143.05 -86.12
N ILE A 1060 -16.51 141.76 -85.81
CA ILE A 1060 -15.72 140.98 -84.80
C ILE A 1060 -16.34 140.86 -83.39
N LYS A 1061 -16.63 139.61 -82.92
CA LYS A 1061 -16.16 139.05 -81.62
C LYS A 1061 -16.43 137.52 -81.47
N PRO A 1062 -15.82 136.82 -80.47
CA PRO A 1062 -15.68 135.35 -80.47
C PRO A 1062 -16.29 134.62 -79.26
N SER A 1063 -16.31 133.29 -79.35
CA SER A 1063 -16.07 132.34 -78.24
C SER A 1063 -15.57 131.01 -78.82
#